data_AF-A0A6V8MMI1-F1
#
_entry.id   AF-A0A6V8MMI1-F1
#
_cell.length_a   1.000
_cell.length_b   1.000
_cell.length_c   1.000
_cell.angle_alpha   90.00
_cell.angle_beta   90.00
_cell.angle_gamma   90.00
#
_symmetry.space_group_name_H-M   'P 1'
#
loop_
_entity.id
_entity.type
_entity.pdbx_description
1 polymer ?
#
loop_
_entity_poly.entity_id
_entity_poly.type
_entity_poly.pdbx_seq_one_letter_code
_entity_poly.pdbx_strand_id
1 'polypeptide(L)'
;MNNRRRGAFGAVRAAAALLSLGLALAWAGIAQAQPQYNLSCIACHQMPPLDSGTAKKNPYTGAVPGNHQGHASASVSSCVTCHGPGVTSYTSGHRNKVIELSDSIGYSRKAVGVFLNQTSVPPTILGSCSAVACHSDGKGNLKATPAWGAAAFQAPADCGQCHGNAPATGNHPVTGSKHAAYFGTGTGSCAKCHADHTVDAKPFAHASSAGHRAIQVQFAGGGSFAGTSCSTVYCHSNGKGTFATATWGATLDCAGCHGSATSTGAAALSAKHALHVNNAAVLGTNYGCVECHSATASSNTAIADVTKHANGSVDLAGTRVGTVSAGSCATSYCHSDGKGTQKTVTWTQTQTLDCKGCHGSDAAPAFASVAGEPNYANAGSGVARANSHKNHVAAAADCQNCHATTTADGLSIKAGATAHTNSVIDVVAGNGKSFTVSGKTCSNVSCHSGNGIIANVAAATWGASLGCAGCHGDATTLATNAHAKHVSGKGYACATCHSSTVTGSTTIANPALHGDGLVEVAGSFTYTAAAKSCSTAACHGSSTPSWTNTASGACGSCHAALSTTGGVIATNGHGAHFTAAYGPAMSASSATSCAVCHIYTTDTATTHVDGTVQLAAGFNKVGTCTGCHQQSTTWTGGRVSCESCHSTAGGALSVIGGVTAPDKTLAATKGHGRTGIAQACTACHDNSGSHISGVLGDNNRLLSGLTGAANQECNYCHNNAAKVTPQHLNMQVHVGSGATCAACHDAHGTANANMVATSMNATSVSFSGTDFVNTQGTGVCQACHTATLYFKKGVNETNHPTTNCLDCHAHNATSGTAFEPNRACDSCHGYPPAPRKTLTAVSFGVQGNWSSARFEDYSGGGGAHVVAGHIPKNAKASDGWTNCIPCHAGGAAAHAKVIPARSHVENVSVKIDPKYRFSNDVLTSYTSAKLVSGGANKTGSCFNVSCHFAPTPKWSTER
;
A
#
# COMPACT_ATOMS: atom_id res chain seq x y z
N MET A 1 49.51 -82.20 106.66
CA MET A 1 49.80 -83.36 107.54
C MET A 1 48.80 -84.49 107.23
N ASN A 2 48.84 -85.62 107.96
CA ASN A 2 48.18 -86.89 107.63
C ASN A 2 46.66 -86.80 107.30
N ASN A 3 46.05 -87.59 106.40
CA ASN A 3 46.25 -88.97 105.87
C ASN A 3 45.58 -90.11 106.67
N ARG A 4 44.42 -90.58 106.18
CA ARG A 4 43.96 -92.00 105.98
C ARG A 4 42.53 -91.94 105.36
N ARG A 5 42.15 -92.66 104.28
CA ARG A 5 42.07 -94.13 104.03
C ARG A 5 41.06 -94.82 104.98
N ARG A 6 40.14 -95.72 104.58
CA ARG A 6 39.62 -96.33 103.32
C ARG A 6 38.24 -96.94 103.72
N GLY A 7 37.26 -97.27 102.89
CA GLY A 7 37.09 -97.21 101.43
C GLY A 7 36.16 -98.36 100.97
N ALA A 8 35.24 -98.12 100.02
CA ALA A 8 34.33 -99.15 99.48
C ALA A 8 34.11 -98.95 97.96
N PHE A 9 34.34 -99.99 97.17
CA PHE A 9 34.16 -100.00 95.71
C PHE A 9 32.94 -100.86 95.33
N GLY A 10 32.15 -100.44 94.34
CA GLY A 10 31.05 -101.25 93.80
C GLY A 10 30.09 -100.51 92.87
N ALA A 11 29.33 -99.54 93.39
CA ALA A 11 28.08 -99.09 92.75
C ALA A 11 28.16 -97.85 91.83
N VAL A 12 29.28 -97.12 91.80
CA VAL A 12 29.30 -95.72 91.27
C VAL A 12 29.25 -95.63 89.73
N ARG A 13 29.60 -96.68 88.98
CA ARG A 13 29.63 -96.63 87.50
C ARG A 13 28.25 -96.52 86.83
N ALA A 14 27.15 -96.82 87.52
CA ALA A 14 25.80 -96.57 87.02
C ALA A 14 25.33 -95.11 87.23
N ALA A 15 25.73 -94.48 88.35
CA ALA A 15 25.28 -93.13 88.70
C ALA A 15 25.85 -92.04 87.77
N ALA A 16 27.09 -92.20 87.31
CA ALA A 16 27.76 -91.22 86.45
C ALA A 16 27.13 -91.04 85.06
N ALA A 17 26.42 -92.06 84.55
CA ALA A 17 25.69 -91.99 83.28
C ALA A 17 24.31 -91.30 83.42
N LEU A 18 23.68 -91.44 84.59
CA LEU A 18 22.40 -90.77 84.88
C LEU A 18 22.58 -89.29 85.22
N LEU A 19 23.67 -88.93 85.91
CA LEU A 19 23.95 -87.54 86.28
C LEU A 19 24.33 -86.67 85.07
N SER A 20 25.01 -87.23 84.07
CA SER A 20 25.32 -86.53 82.81
C SER A 20 24.10 -86.36 81.91
N LEU A 21 23.17 -87.31 81.89
CA LEU A 21 21.86 -87.15 81.23
C LEU A 21 20.97 -86.13 81.96
N GLY A 22 21.01 -86.09 83.29
CA GLY A 22 20.31 -85.10 84.12
C GLY A 22 20.78 -83.67 83.87
N LEU A 23 22.09 -83.44 83.71
CA LEU A 23 22.62 -82.11 83.37
C LEU A 23 22.22 -81.64 81.97
N ALA A 24 22.09 -82.56 81.00
CA ALA A 24 21.63 -82.23 79.65
C ALA A 24 20.16 -81.80 79.63
N LEU A 25 19.31 -82.37 80.49
CA LEU A 25 17.89 -82.02 80.61
C LEU A 25 17.64 -80.71 81.37
N ALA A 26 18.62 -80.21 82.14
CA ALA A 26 18.51 -78.95 82.88
C ALA A 26 18.73 -77.68 82.02
N TRP A 27 19.31 -77.80 80.81
CA TRP A 27 19.64 -76.67 79.92
C TRP A 27 18.74 -76.54 78.68
N ALA A 28 17.69 -77.37 78.58
CA ALA A 28 16.73 -77.37 77.45
C ALA A 28 15.34 -76.80 77.81
N GLY A 29 15.22 -76.09 78.95
CA GLY A 29 13.93 -75.80 79.60
C GLY A 29 13.41 -74.35 79.59
N ILE A 30 14.20 -73.36 79.18
CA ILE A 30 13.74 -71.94 79.11
C ILE A 30 14.24 -71.27 77.82
N ALA A 31 13.60 -71.60 76.69
CA ALA A 31 13.54 -70.67 75.57
C ALA A 31 12.41 -69.66 75.87
N GLN A 32 12.78 -68.42 76.21
CA GLN A 32 11.80 -67.36 76.46
C GLN A 32 10.99 -67.10 75.18
N ALA A 33 9.66 -67.08 75.30
CA ALA A 33 8.79 -66.70 74.19
C ALA A 33 9.03 -65.23 73.83
N GLN A 34 9.77 -64.97 72.75
CA GLN A 34 9.84 -63.65 72.14
C GLN A 34 8.44 -63.25 71.68
N PRO A 35 7.98 -62.02 71.97
CA PRO A 35 6.64 -61.59 71.61
C PRO A 35 6.46 -61.54 70.08
N GLN A 36 5.25 -61.88 69.66
CA GLN A 36 4.82 -61.90 68.27
C GLN A 36 5.03 -60.53 67.59
N TYR A 37 5.42 -60.52 66.32
CA TYR A 37 5.72 -59.31 65.52
C TYR A 37 4.74 -58.16 65.78
N ASN A 38 5.29 -56.99 66.16
CA ASN A 38 4.53 -55.76 66.37
C ASN A 38 4.00 -55.20 65.04
N LEU A 39 2.88 -55.74 64.56
CA LEU A 39 2.18 -55.31 63.36
C LEU A 39 1.59 -53.91 63.54
N SER A 40 2.21 -52.92 62.92
CA SER A 40 1.67 -51.56 62.80
C SER A 40 0.73 -51.43 61.60
N CYS A 41 -0.14 -50.41 61.61
CA CYS A 41 -1.16 -50.22 60.56
C CYS A 41 -0.57 -50.17 59.14
N ILE A 42 0.61 -49.56 58.99
CA ILE A 42 1.34 -49.43 57.72
C ILE A 42 1.79 -50.78 57.12
N ALA A 43 1.82 -51.86 57.91
CA ALA A 43 2.11 -53.21 57.40
C ALA A 43 0.94 -53.86 56.63
N CYS A 44 -0.22 -53.20 56.55
CA CYS A 44 -1.40 -53.71 55.84
C CYS A 44 -2.03 -52.69 54.87
N HIS A 45 -1.97 -51.39 55.18
CA HIS A 45 -2.53 -50.28 54.39
C HIS A 45 -1.72 -49.00 54.62
N GLN A 46 -1.64 -48.11 53.62
CA GLN A 46 -1.05 -46.78 53.81
C GLN A 46 -1.92 -45.89 54.73
N MET A 47 -1.37 -44.76 55.20
CA MET A 47 -2.07 -43.79 56.06
C MET A 47 -2.06 -42.39 55.41
N PRO A 48 -3.21 -41.85 54.96
CA PRO A 48 -4.52 -42.50 54.91
C PRO A 48 -4.52 -43.68 53.91
N PRO A 49 -5.50 -44.61 54.00
CA PRO A 49 -5.64 -45.68 53.02
C PRO A 49 -5.78 -45.12 51.60
N LEU A 50 -5.06 -45.71 50.64
CA LEU A 50 -5.28 -45.42 49.22
C LEU A 50 -6.69 -45.84 48.82
N ASP A 51 -7.35 -45.07 47.96
CA ASP A 51 -8.67 -45.39 47.44
C ASP A 51 -8.58 -46.24 46.17
N SER A 52 -9.41 -47.28 46.09
CA SER A 52 -9.48 -48.17 44.93
C SER A 52 -10.45 -47.60 43.91
N GLY A 53 -9.97 -47.37 42.68
CA GLY A 53 -10.81 -47.03 41.51
C GLY A 53 -11.75 -48.15 41.04
N THR A 54 -12.05 -49.13 41.90
CA THR A 54 -12.99 -50.23 41.67
C THR A 54 -13.71 -50.59 42.97
N ALA A 55 -14.88 -51.24 42.87
CA ALA A 55 -15.64 -51.70 44.03
C ALA A 55 -15.00 -52.89 44.81
N LYS A 56 -13.69 -53.11 44.70
CA LYS A 56 -12.92 -54.15 45.40
C LYS A 56 -11.58 -53.61 45.91
N LYS A 57 -11.04 -54.17 47.00
CA LYS A 57 -9.67 -53.86 47.46
C LYS A 57 -8.68 -54.25 46.36
N ASN A 58 -7.80 -53.32 45.96
CA ASN A 58 -6.71 -53.60 45.04
C ASN A 58 -5.65 -54.45 45.77
N PRO A 59 -5.37 -55.69 45.31
CA PRO A 59 -4.45 -56.58 46.01
C PRO A 59 -2.97 -56.17 45.85
N TYR A 60 -2.64 -55.38 44.83
CA TYR A 60 -1.26 -54.98 44.52
C TYR A 60 -0.82 -53.71 45.27
N THR A 61 -1.73 -52.78 45.52
CA THR A 61 -1.46 -51.50 46.21
C THR A 61 -2.03 -51.43 47.63
N GLY A 62 -2.86 -52.39 48.01
CA GLY A 62 -3.63 -52.36 49.25
C GLY A 62 -4.80 -51.38 49.25
N ALA A 63 -5.06 -50.64 48.16
CA ALA A 63 -6.09 -49.61 48.11
C ALA A 63 -7.50 -50.17 48.35
N VAL A 64 -8.34 -49.45 49.10
CA VAL A 64 -9.69 -49.86 49.54
C VAL A 64 -10.78 -49.05 48.83
N PRO A 65 -11.96 -49.62 48.52
CA PRO A 65 -13.05 -48.85 47.91
C PRO A 65 -13.57 -47.76 48.86
N GLY A 66 -13.62 -46.51 48.40
CA GLY A 66 -14.08 -45.37 49.19
C GLY A 66 -13.49 -44.04 48.73
N ASN A 67 -13.53 -43.04 49.62
CA ASN A 67 -12.98 -41.69 49.43
C ASN A 67 -12.09 -41.28 50.63
N HIS A 68 -11.36 -42.22 51.22
CA HIS A 68 -10.56 -42.01 52.43
C HIS A 68 -9.47 -40.96 52.22
N GLN A 69 -8.85 -40.88 51.04
CA GLN A 69 -7.85 -39.87 50.69
C GLN A 69 -8.44 -38.44 50.61
N GLY A 70 -9.76 -38.31 50.42
CA GLY A 70 -10.46 -37.02 50.41
C GLY A 70 -10.96 -36.56 51.79
N HIS A 71 -11.04 -37.46 52.77
CA HIS A 71 -11.64 -37.18 54.09
C HIS A 71 -10.66 -37.34 55.27
N ALA A 72 -9.65 -38.20 55.15
CA ALA A 72 -8.65 -38.46 56.17
C ALA A 72 -7.31 -37.79 55.83
N SER A 73 -6.52 -37.52 56.86
CA SER A 73 -5.15 -37.02 56.77
C SER A 73 -4.14 -38.14 57.06
N ALA A 74 -2.84 -37.84 56.97
CA ALA A 74 -1.79 -38.74 57.43
C ALA A 74 -1.84 -39.01 58.96
N SER A 75 -2.60 -38.25 59.74
CA SER A 75 -2.78 -38.50 61.18
C SER A 75 -3.93 -39.47 61.45
N VAL A 76 -3.64 -40.50 62.25
CA VAL A 76 -4.65 -41.45 62.77
C VAL A 76 -5.79 -40.76 63.54
N SER A 77 -5.54 -39.59 64.14
CA SER A 77 -6.59 -38.81 64.81
C SER A 77 -7.71 -38.35 63.88
N SER A 78 -7.45 -38.19 62.58
CA SER A 78 -8.50 -37.83 61.60
C SER A 78 -9.46 -38.98 61.30
N CYS A 79 -9.07 -40.23 61.55
CA CYS A 79 -9.93 -41.40 61.38
C CYS A 79 -10.97 -41.54 62.52
N VAL A 80 -10.68 -40.97 63.70
CA VAL A 80 -11.48 -41.12 64.93
C VAL A 80 -12.92 -40.59 64.76
N THR A 81 -13.10 -39.51 64.00
CA THR A 81 -14.42 -38.92 63.72
C THR A 81 -15.37 -39.92 63.03
N CYS A 82 -14.83 -40.78 62.16
CA CYS A 82 -15.63 -41.72 61.36
C CYS A 82 -15.70 -43.13 61.98
N HIS A 83 -14.63 -43.57 62.65
CA HIS A 83 -14.49 -44.94 63.15
C HIS A 83 -14.48 -45.07 64.69
N GLY A 84 -14.62 -43.97 65.42
CA GLY A 84 -14.48 -43.93 66.88
C GLY A 84 -13.02 -44.02 67.36
N PRO A 85 -12.76 -43.92 68.67
CA PRO A 85 -11.41 -43.86 69.22
C PRO A 85 -10.59 -45.14 69.03
N GLY A 86 -11.23 -46.29 68.80
CA GLY A 86 -10.54 -47.59 68.68
C GLY A 86 -9.46 -47.66 67.59
N VAL A 87 -9.54 -46.80 66.57
CA VAL A 87 -8.54 -46.77 65.48
C VAL A 87 -7.19 -46.15 65.88
N THR A 88 -7.07 -45.50 67.04
CA THR A 88 -5.77 -44.97 67.50
C THR A 88 -4.81 -46.05 68.02
N SER A 89 -5.28 -47.30 68.16
CA SER A 89 -4.48 -48.44 68.62
C SER A 89 -4.75 -49.69 67.79
N TYR A 90 -3.70 -50.33 67.27
CA TYR A 90 -3.86 -51.62 66.59
C TYR A 90 -4.25 -52.71 67.60
N THR A 91 -5.36 -53.39 67.35
CA THR A 91 -5.76 -54.61 68.05
C THR A 91 -6.00 -55.73 67.04
N SER A 92 -5.82 -56.99 67.46
CA SER A 92 -5.99 -58.15 66.59
C SER A 92 -7.41 -58.31 66.03
N GLY A 93 -8.41 -57.74 66.73
CA GLY A 93 -9.82 -57.70 66.33
C GLY A 93 -10.13 -56.82 65.11
N HIS A 94 -9.24 -55.88 64.75
CA HIS A 94 -9.37 -55.00 63.57
C HIS A 94 -9.45 -55.77 62.22
N ARG A 95 -9.21 -57.08 62.23
CA ARG A 95 -9.23 -57.96 61.03
C ARG A 95 -10.54 -58.77 60.90
N ASN A 96 -11.64 -58.28 61.46
CA ASN A 96 -12.95 -58.94 61.51
C ASN A 96 -13.75 -58.94 60.17
N LYS A 97 -13.16 -58.44 59.08
CA LYS A 97 -13.74 -58.36 57.72
C LYS A 97 -14.93 -57.41 57.56
N VAL A 98 -15.22 -56.55 58.54
CA VAL A 98 -16.21 -55.46 58.43
C VAL A 98 -15.53 -54.10 58.62
N ILE A 99 -16.18 -53.04 58.12
CA ILE A 99 -15.76 -51.66 58.41
C ILE A 99 -16.68 -51.13 59.50
N GLU A 100 -16.13 -50.93 60.68
CA GLU A 100 -16.85 -50.32 61.80
C GLU A 100 -16.86 -48.80 61.65
N LEU A 101 -18.03 -48.20 61.84
CA LEU A 101 -18.26 -46.75 61.80
C LEU A 101 -18.91 -46.31 63.10
N SER A 102 -18.62 -45.08 63.51
CA SER A 102 -19.23 -44.43 64.67
C SER A 102 -20.73 -44.22 64.43
N ASP A 103 -21.59 -44.63 65.36
CA ASP A 103 -23.03 -44.41 65.21
C ASP A 103 -23.40 -42.91 65.18
N SER A 104 -22.54 -42.04 65.72
CA SER A 104 -22.70 -40.58 65.72
C SER A 104 -22.66 -39.91 64.34
N ILE A 105 -22.30 -40.62 63.25
CA ILE A 105 -22.30 -40.08 61.87
C ILE A 105 -23.52 -40.49 61.03
N GLY A 106 -24.56 -41.08 61.63
CA GLY A 106 -25.87 -41.24 60.99
C GLY A 106 -25.84 -42.03 59.68
N TYR A 107 -25.18 -43.20 59.68
CA TYR A 107 -25.00 -44.03 58.49
C TYR A 107 -26.09 -45.12 58.36
N SER A 108 -26.79 -45.17 57.23
CA SER A 108 -27.85 -46.15 56.99
C SER A 108 -27.29 -47.50 56.51
N ARG A 109 -27.22 -48.49 57.41
CA ARG A 109 -26.82 -49.87 57.09
C ARG A 109 -27.93 -50.57 56.30
N LYS A 110 -27.60 -51.30 55.21
CA LYS A 110 -28.56 -52.19 54.53
C LYS A 110 -28.84 -53.41 55.42
N ALA A 111 -30.09 -53.87 55.45
CA ALA A 111 -30.61 -54.74 56.51
C ALA A 111 -29.84 -56.07 56.71
N VAL A 112 -29.70 -56.45 57.99
CA VAL A 112 -29.16 -57.74 58.45
C VAL A 112 -30.28 -58.78 58.43
N GLY A 113 -29.99 -60.03 58.02
CA GLY A 113 -30.99 -61.10 58.08
C GLY A 113 -30.67 -62.41 57.35
N VAL A 114 -29.66 -62.45 56.46
CA VAL A 114 -29.30 -63.66 55.70
C VAL A 114 -27.99 -64.25 56.21
N PHE A 115 -28.00 -65.54 56.57
CA PHE A 115 -26.82 -66.31 56.96
C PHE A 115 -25.98 -66.63 55.71
N LEU A 116 -24.84 -65.95 55.54
CA LEU A 116 -23.98 -66.11 54.36
C LEU A 116 -22.96 -67.24 54.56
N ASN A 117 -23.20 -68.39 53.92
CA ASN A 117 -22.22 -69.46 53.80
C ASN A 117 -21.00 -68.97 52.97
N GLN A 118 -19.80 -69.41 53.34
CA GLN A 118 -18.55 -68.83 52.82
C GLN A 118 -18.10 -69.52 51.53
N THR A 119 -18.24 -68.84 50.38
CA THR A 119 -17.42 -69.12 49.18
C THR A 119 -17.43 -68.02 48.12
N SER A 120 -18.43 -67.13 48.10
CA SER A 120 -18.51 -66.02 47.14
C SER A 120 -18.82 -64.71 47.86
N VAL A 121 -18.05 -63.66 47.59
CA VAL A 121 -18.31 -62.30 48.07
C VAL A 121 -19.00 -61.50 46.95
N PRO A 122 -20.30 -61.16 47.07
CA PRO A 122 -20.93 -60.19 46.19
C PRO A 122 -20.28 -58.81 46.39
N PRO A 123 -20.17 -57.96 45.35
CA PRO A 123 -19.66 -56.61 45.52
C PRO A 123 -20.60 -55.80 46.44
N THR A 124 -20.17 -55.55 47.67
CA THR A 124 -20.88 -54.70 48.62
C THR A 124 -20.83 -53.25 48.17
N ILE A 125 -21.95 -52.76 47.63
CA ILE A 125 -22.12 -51.33 47.33
C ILE A 125 -22.09 -50.56 48.65
N LEU A 126 -21.27 -49.52 48.71
CA LEU A 126 -21.09 -48.66 49.88
C LEU A 126 -22.30 -47.72 50.05
N GLY A 127 -22.66 -47.40 51.29
CA GLY A 127 -23.84 -46.58 51.60
C GLY A 127 -23.61 -45.07 51.55
N SER A 128 -24.62 -44.33 51.99
CA SER A 128 -24.58 -42.88 52.24
C SER A 128 -24.90 -42.57 53.71
N CYS A 129 -24.62 -41.33 54.13
CA CYS A 129 -24.94 -40.83 55.46
C CYS A 129 -26.19 -39.93 55.39
N SER A 130 -27.04 -39.94 56.41
CA SER A 130 -28.32 -39.21 56.38
C SER A 130 -28.34 -37.91 57.18
N ALA A 131 -27.40 -37.68 58.11
CA ALA A 131 -27.53 -36.63 59.11
C ALA A 131 -26.20 -35.97 59.59
N VAL A 132 -25.18 -35.83 58.73
CA VAL A 132 -23.87 -35.30 59.14
C VAL A 132 -23.77 -33.78 58.97
N ALA A 133 -23.46 -33.05 60.05
CA ALA A 133 -23.37 -31.58 60.06
C ALA A 133 -22.34 -30.99 59.07
N CYS A 134 -21.29 -31.74 58.73
CA CYS A 134 -20.28 -31.38 57.72
C CYS A 134 -20.85 -31.27 56.29
N HIS A 135 -22.08 -31.75 56.05
CA HIS A 135 -22.82 -31.61 54.80
C HIS A 135 -24.09 -30.77 55.04
N SER A 136 -23.91 -29.55 55.56
CA SER A 136 -24.98 -28.57 55.74
C SER A 136 -24.89 -27.41 54.74
N ASP A 137 -25.98 -26.66 54.57
CA ASP A 137 -26.09 -25.53 53.63
C ASP A 137 -25.54 -24.19 54.16
N GLY A 138 -24.96 -24.20 55.37
CA GLY A 138 -24.51 -23.01 56.11
C GLY A 138 -25.64 -22.16 56.72
N LYS A 139 -26.91 -22.45 56.43
CA LYS A 139 -28.11 -21.78 56.96
C LYS A 139 -28.83 -22.62 58.02
N GLY A 140 -28.30 -23.81 58.33
CA GLY A 140 -28.82 -24.74 59.34
C GLY A 140 -29.51 -25.99 58.77
N ASN A 141 -29.66 -26.08 57.44
CA ASN A 141 -30.29 -27.25 56.80
C ASN A 141 -29.23 -28.30 56.43
N LEU A 142 -29.55 -29.58 56.64
CA LEU A 142 -28.72 -30.69 56.20
C LEU A 142 -28.97 -30.99 54.71
N LYS A 143 -27.92 -31.30 53.96
CA LYS A 143 -27.97 -31.73 52.55
C LYS A 143 -27.82 -33.25 52.48
N ALA A 144 -28.49 -33.87 51.50
CA ALA A 144 -28.33 -35.30 51.23
C ALA A 144 -26.87 -35.58 50.81
N THR A 145 -26.19 -36.52 51.49
CA THR A 145 -24.79 -36.82 51.14
C THR A 145 -24.72 -37.70 49.90
N PRO A 146 -23.65 -37.59 49.09
CA PRO A 146 -23.31 -38.60 48.09
C PRO A 146 -23.13 -40.00 48.71
N ALA A 147 -23.17 -41.03 47.87
CA ALA A 147 -22.73 -42.37 48.25
C ALA A 147 -21.20 -42.41 48.43
N TRP A 148 -20.72 -43.18 49.41
CA TRP A 148 -19.28 -43.31 49.69
C TRP A 148 -18.55 -43.98 48.51
N GLY A 149 -17.49 -43.34 48.01
CA GLY A 149 -16.81 -43.72 46.76
C GLY A 149 -17.30 -42.99 45.49
N ALA A 150 -18.25 -42.06 45.60
CA ALA A 150 -18.56 -41.11 44.53
C ALA A 150 -17.43 -40.08 44.37
N ALA A 151 -17.26 -39.48 43.18
CA ALA A 151 -16.23 -38.46 42.95
C ALA A 151 -16.31 -37.31 43.97
N ALA A 152 -15.16 -36.87 44.48
CA ALA A 152 -15.09 -35.77 45.44
C ALA A 152 -15.56 -34.45 44.80
N PHE A 153 -16.27 -33.62 45.57
CA PHE A 153 -16.74 -32.31 45.12
C PHE A 153 -15.57 -31.41 44.68
N GLN A 154 -15.71 -30.79 43.51
CA GLN A 154 -14.70 -29.91 42.93
C GLN A 154 -15.10 -28.45 43.06
N ALA A 155 -14.19 -27.62 43.58
CA ALA A 155 -14.35 -26.17 43.51
C ALA A 155 -14.03 -25.69 42.08
N PRO A 156 -14.79 -24.75 41.50
CA PRO A 156 -15.97 -24.08 42.06
C PRO A 156 -17.32 -24.79 41.75
N ALA A 157 -17.32 -25.83 40.91
CA ALA A 157 -18.53 -26.42 40.33
C ALA A 157 -19.56 -26.91 41.37
N ASP A 158 -19.09 -27.59 42.42
CA ASP A 158 -19.95 -28.21 43.43
C ASP A 158 -20.30 -27.30 44.62
N CYS A 159 -19.89 -26.03 44.62
CA CYS A 159 -20.18 -25.11 45.73
C CYS A 159 -21.70 -24.92 45.98
N GLY A 160 -22.52 -25.08 44.94
CA GLY A 160 -24.00 -25.04 45.04
C GLY A 160 -24.62 -26.26 45.75
N GLN A 161 -23.88 -27.37 45.89
CA GLN A 161 -24.36 -28.54 46.65
C GLN A 161 -24.58 -28.18 48.12
N CYS A 162 -23.70 -27.34 48.70
CA CYS A 162 -23.91 -26.72 50.00
C CYS A 162 -24.76 -25.45 49.84
N HIS A 163 -24.25 -24.42 49.17
CA HIS A 163 -24.89 -23.09 49.14
C HIS A 163 -26.11 -23.06 48.21
N GLY A 164 -27.32 -23.13 48.79
CA GLY A 164 -28.53 -22.70 48.08
C GLY A 164 -28.49 -21.19 47.80
N ASN A 165 -29.03 -20.78 46.65
CA ASN A 165 -29.04 -19.39 46.15
C ASN A 165 -29.56 -18.35 47.17
N ALA A 166 -29.40 -17.06 46.79
CA ALA A 166 -29.81 -15.88 47.56
C ALA A 166 -31.16 -16.08 48.29
N PRO A 167 -31.21 -15.91 49.63
CA PRO A 167 -32.46 -16.00 50.40
C PRO A 167 -33.54 -15.06 49.84
N ALA A 168 -34.78 -15.53 49.77
CA ALA A 168 -35.93 -14.78 49.24
C ALA A 168 -36.38 -13.57 50.09
N THR A 169 -35.55 -13.09 51.01
CA THR A 169 -35.88 -12.10 52.06
C THR A 169 -35.93 -10.65 51.56
N GLY A 170 -36.05 -10.42 50.24
CA GLY A 170 -36.00 -9.09 49.59
C GLY A 170 -34.64 -8.37 49.64
N ASN A 171 -33.79 -8.72 50.60
CA ASN A 171 -32.53 -8.05 50.91
C ASN A 171 -31.29 -8.68 50.24
N HIS A 172 -31.46 -9.83 49.59
CA HIS A 172 -30.40 -10.51 48.83
C HIS A 172 -30.69 -10.45 47.32
N PRO A 173 -29.67 -10.55 46.45
CA PRO A 173 -29.84 -10.46 45.00
C PRO A 173 -30.61 -11.65 44.43
N VAL A 174 -31.94 -11.51 44.36
CA VAL A 174 -32.87 -12.40 43.65
C VAL A 174 -33.36 -11.75 42.36
N THR A 175 -33.76 -12.55 41.37
CA THR A 175 -34.24 -12.08 40.05
C THR A 175 -35.30 -10.98 40.18
N GLY A 176 -35.09 -9.84 39.51
CA GLY A 176 -35.95 -8.66 39.60
C GLY A 176 -35.57 -7.64 40.69
N SER A 177 -34.76 -8.01 41.69
CA SER A 177 -34.21 -7.05 42.66
C SER A 177 -33.13 -6.17 42.02
N LYS A 178 -32.95 -4.94 42.53
CA LYS A 178 -31.92 -4.02 42.02
C LYS A 178 -30.50 -4.58 42.21
N HIS A 179 -30.18 -5.16 43.37
CA HIS A 179 -28.86 -5.76 43.59
C HIS A 179 -28.57 -6.96 42.67
N ALA A 180 -29.59 -7.74 42.27
CA ALA A 180 -29.41 -8.78 41.27
C ALA A 180 -29.11 -8.24 39.86
N ALA A 181 -29.59 -7.03 39.52
CA ALA A 181 -29.23 -6.39 38.25
C ALA A 181 -27.74 -5.96 38.25
N TYR A 182 -27.27 -5.34 39.34
CA TYR A 182 -25.88 -4.85 39.44
C TYR A 182 -24.84 -5.96 39.67
N PHE A 183 -25.16 -7.01 40.44
CA PHE A 183 -24.19 -8.03 40.87
C PHE A 183 -24.50 -9.46 40.39
N GLY A 184 -25.62 -9.67 39.68
CA GLY A 184 -26.14 -11.00 39.35
C GLY A 184 -26.77 -11.72 40.56
N THR A 185 -27.34 -12.90 40.34
CA THR A 185 -27.95 -13.75 41.40
C THR A 185 -27.08 -14.93 41.82
N GLY A 186 -25.87 -15.07 41.25
CA GLY A 186 -24.93 -16.16 41.52
C GLY A 186 -24.10 -15.93 42.79
N THR A 187 -23.32 -16.94 43.21
CA THR A 187 -22.49 -16.88 44.43
C THR A 187 -21.50 -15.71 44.47
N GLY A 188 -20.96 -15.30 43.32
CA GLY A 188 -20.09 -14.11 43.20
C GLY A 188 -20.76 -12.77 43.51
N SER A 189 -22.09 -12.72 43.58
CA SER A 189 -22.84 -11.56 44.07
C SER A 189 -22.75 -11.44 45.60
N CYS A 190 -22.79 -12.57 46.32
CA CYS A 190 -22.66 -12.64 47.77
C CYS A 190 -21.30 -12.08 48.22
N ALA A 191 -20.23 -12.38 47.49
CA ALA A 191 -18.87 -11.89 47.72
C ALA A 191 -18.70 -10.35 47.57
N LYS A 192 -19.76 -9.61 47.16
CA LYS A 192 -19.77 -8.13 47.19
C LYS A 192 -20.20 -7.55 48.54
N CYS A 193 -20.77 -8.38 49.41
CA CYS A 193 -21.25 -8.00 50.74
C CYS A 193 -20.80 -8.96 51.86
N HIS A 194 -20.15 -10.08 51.53
CA HIS A 194 -19.69 -11.11 52.46
C HIS A 194 -18.27 -11.58 52.08
N ALA A 195 -17.60 -12.30 52.98
CA ALA A 195 -16.29 -12.88 52.71
C ALA A 195 -16.33 -13.95 51.60
N ASP A 196 -15.28 -14.01 50.78
CA ASP A 196 -15.11 -15.02 49.74
C ASP A 196 -14.15 -16.13 50.22
N HIS A 197 -14.66 -17.35 50.32
CA HIS A 197 -13.91 -18.55 50.73
C HIS A 197 -13.46 -19.43 49.55
N THR A 198 -13.74 -19.04 48.29
CA THR A 198 -13.32 -19.80 47.12
C THR A 198 -11.80 -19.75 46.87
N VAL A 199 -11.14 -18.73 47.41
CA VAL A 199 -9.69 -18.49 47.32
C VAL A 199 -8.88 -19.11 48.47
N ASP A 200 -9.54 -19.69 49.48
CA ASP A 200 -8.86 -20.35 50.59
C ASP A 200 -8.05 -21.56 50.11
N ALA A 201 -6.87 -21.80 50.69
CA ALA A 201 -5.99 -22.93 50.31
C ALA A 201 -6.62 -24.32 50.49
N LYS A 202 -7.79 -24.40 51.16
CA LYS A 202 -8.71 -25.53 51.17
C LYS A 202 -10.15 -24.98 51.12
N PRO A 203 -10.75 -24.75 49.94
CA PRO A 203 -12.02 -24.00 49.84
C PRO A 203 -13.17 -24.59 50.64
N PHE A 204 -13.22 -25.91 50.85
CA PHE A 204 -14.25 -26.58 51.65
C PHE A 204 -13.96 -26.62 53.17
N ALA A 205 -12.79 -26.16 53.64
CA ALA A 205 -12.46 -26.18 55.08
C ALA A 205 -13.30 -25.21 55.92
N HIS A 206 -13.83 -24.14 55.32
CA HIS A 206 -14.78 -23.25 55.98
C HIS A 206 -16.07 -24.01 56.37
N ALA A 207 -16.50 -25.00 55.58
CA ALA A 207 -17.68 -25.82 55.87
C ALA A 207 -17.44 -26.86 56.98
N SER A 208 -16.19 -27.26 57.25
CA SER A 208 -15.85 -28.09 58.41
C SER A 208 -15.78 -27.32 59.74
N SER A 209 -15.92 -25.99 59.73
CA SER A 209 -15.79 -25.12 60.90
C SER A 209 -17.12 -24.93 61.64
N ALA A 210 -17.62 -25.99 62.28
CA ALA A 210 -18.92 -26.01 62.96
C ALA A 210 -19.12 -24.89 64.01
N GLY A 211 -20.33 -24.32 64.05
CA GLY A 211 -20.76 -23.30 65.02
C GLY A 211 -21.51 -22.13 64.38
N HIS A 212 -22.47 -21.54 65.09
CA HIS A 212 -23.27 -20.42 64.60
C HIS A 212 -22.44 -19.12 64.48
N ARG A 213 -21.79 -18.92 63.34
CA ARG A 213 -21.15 -17.64 62.99
C ARG A 213 -22.19 -16.70 62.39
N ALA A 214 -22.27 -15.47 62.90
CA ALA A 214 -23.07 -14.44 62.26
C ALA A 214 -22.50 -14.13 60.87
N ILE A 215 -23.36 -14.11 59.84
CA ILE A 215 -22.98 -13.73 58.48
C ILE A 215 -22.67 -12.24 58.49
N GLN A 216 -21.38 -11.88 58.50
CA GLN A 216 -20.94 -10.49 58.50
C GLN A 216 -21.23 -9.83 57.15
N VAL A 217 -21.73 -8.59 57.19
CA VAL A 217 -21.83 -7.74 56.01
C VAL A 217 -20.60 -6.84 55.97
N GLN A 218 -19.81 -6.94 54.90
CA GLN A 218 -18.59 -6.17 54.67
C GLN A 218 -18.65 -5.50 53.30
N PHE A 219 -18.56 -4.17 53.27
CA PHE A 219 -18.48 -3.38 52.04
C PHE A 219 -17.03 -3.08 51.69
N ALA A 220 -16.54 -3.58 50.56
CA ALA A 220 -15.14 -3.46 50.15
C ALA A 220 -14.64 -2.01 49.92
N GLY A 221 -15.56 -1.05 49.74
CA GLY A 221 -15.26 0.38 49.60
C GLY A 221 -15.67 1.24 50.79
N GLY A 222 -15.99 0.64 51.93
CA GLY A 222 -16.60 1.35 53.07
C GLY A 222 -18.09 1.61 52.89
N GLY A 223 -18.66 2.38 53.84
CA GLY A 223 -20.10 2.56 54.00
C GLY A 223 -20.64 1.82 55.23
N SER A 224 -21.89 2.10 55.61
CA SER A 224 -22.56 1.45 56.74
C SER A 224 -24.00 1.02 56.41
N PHE A 225 -24.42 -0.06 57.06
CA PHE A 225 -25.77 -0.61 56.97
C PHE A 225 -26.37 -0.73 58.38
N ALA A 226 -27.55 -0.14 58.59
CA ALA A 226 -28.24 -0.17 59.87
C ALA A 226 -29.75 -0.33 59.65
N GLY A 227 -30.34 -1.40 60.20
CA GLY A 227 -31.75 -1.72 60.03
C GLY A 227 -32.10 -2.01 58.56
N THR A 228 -32.73 -1.03 57.90
CA THR A 228 -33.08 -1.07 56.47
C THR A 228 -32.41 0.04 55.65
N SER A 229 -31.44 0.75 56.21
CA SER A 229 -30.83 1.94 55.60
C SER A 229 -29.35 1.75 55.31
N CYS A 230 -28.94 2.20 54.11
CA CYS A 230 -27.56 2.27 53.66
C CYS A 230 -27.08 3.73 53.66
N SER A 231 -25.89 3.99 54.19
CA SER A 231 -25.25 5.32 54.14
C SER A 231 -23.77 5.23 53.79
N THR A 232 -23.24 6.33 53.23
CA THR A 232 -21.83 6.47 52.77
C THR A 232 -21.34 5.38 51.81
N VAL A 233 -22.26 4.72 51.08
CA VAL A 233 -21.97 3.76 50.01
C VAL A 233 -21.92 4.49 48.66
N TYR A 234 -20.87 4.24 47.85
CA TYR A 234 -20.66 4.91 46.56
C TYR A 234 -21.85 4.82 45.58
N CYS A 235 -22.56 3.68 45.56
CA CYS A 235 -23.75 3.44 44.73
C CYS A 235 -24.96 4.36 45.07
N HIS A 236 -24.87 5.12 46.16
CA HIS A 236 -25.83 6.13 46.57
C HIS A 236 -25.16 7.51 46.65
N SER A 237 -24.31 7.82 45.68
CA SER A 237 -23.64 9.13 45.56
C SER A 237 -23.94 9.80 44.23
N ASN A 238 -23.77 11.13 44.18
CA ASN A 238 -23.86 11.92 42.96
C ASN A 238 -22.62 11.78 42.03
N GLY A 239 -21.72 10.83 42.30
CA GLY A 239 -20.43 10.67 41.62
C GLY A 239 -19.38 11.73 41.96
N LYS A 240 -19.73 12.76 42.74
CA LYS A 240 -18.86 13.89 43.15
C LYS A 240 -18.52 13.86 44.66
N GLY A 241 -18.81 12.75 45.35
CA GLY A 241 -18.59 12.60 46.79
C GLY A 241 -19.72 13.10 47.70
N THR A 242 -20.86 13.56 47.16
CA THR A 242 -22.07 13.79 47.95
C THR A 242 -22.90 12.51 47.99
N PHE A 243 -23.27 12.03 49.17
CA PHE A 243 -24.04 10.82 49.36
C PHE A 243 -25.51 11.12 49.72
N ALA A 244 -26.43 10.36 49.13
CA ALA A 244 -27.82 10.26 49.56
C ALA A 244 -27.97 9.06 50.51
N THR A 245 -28.79 9.19 51.54
CA THR A 245 -29.21 8.04 52.36
C THR A 245 -30.25 7.23 51.59
N ALA A 246 -30.00 5.94 51.38
CA ALA A 246 -30.92 5.05 50.69
C ALA A 246 -31.60 4.10 51.68
N THR A 247 -32.93 3.98 51.58
CA THR A 247 -33.73 3.01 52.36
C THR A 247 -34.13 1.84 51.47
N TRP A 248 -34.04 0.62 51.98
CA TRP A 248 -34.36 -0.58 51.20
C TRP A 248 -35.81 -0.58 50.73
N GLY A 249 -36.02 -0.84 49.44
CA GLY A 249 -37.35 -0.80 48.81
C GLY A 249 -37.81 0.57 48.29
N ALA A 250 -37.07 1.66 48.53
CA ALA A 250 -37.38 2.96 47.95
C ALA A 250 -37.14 3.00 46.43
N THR A 251 -37.89 3.85 45.73
CA THR A 251 -37.68 4.16 44.29
C THR A 251 -36.82 5.41 44.15
N LEU A 252 -35.88 5.40 43.22
CA LEU A 252 -34.95 6.49 42.96
C LEU A 252 -34.68 6.60 41.45
N ASP A 253 -34.65 7.81 40.91
CA ASP A 253 -34.37 8.11 39.50
C ASP A 253 -33.01 8.81 39.31
N CYS A 254 -32.69 9.18 38.07
CA CYS A 254 -31.44 9.87 37.73
C CYS A 254 -31.31 11.24 38.43
N ALA A 255 -32.41 11.97 38.59
CA ALA A 255 -32.41 13.31 39.18
C ALA A 255 -32.18 13.27 40.70
N GLY A 256 -32.72 12.24 41.37
CA GLY A 256 -32.51 12.00 42.81
C GLY A 256 -31.05 11.72 43.22
N CYS A 257 -30.17 11.38 42.27
CA CYS A 257 -28.72 11.29 42.50
C CYS A 257 -27.91 12.43 41.84
N HIS A 258 -28.16 12.75 40.56
CA HIS A 258 -27.25 13.58 39.76
C HIS A 258 -27.88 14.89 39.25
N GLY A 259 -29.17 15.12 39.47
CA GLY A 259 -29.90 16.25 38.91
C GLY A 259 -30.34 16.05 37.44
N SER A 260 -30.84 17.12 36.84
CA SER A 260 -31.39 17.14 35.48
C SER A 260 -30.86 18.32 34.65
N ALA A 261 -31.17 18.34 33.35
CA ALA A 261 -30.81 19.41 32.41
C ALA A 261 -31.27 20.83 32.83
N THR A 262 -32.27 20.94 33.71
CA THR A 262 -32.82 22.21 34.22
C THR A 262 -32.58 22.40 35.72
N SER A 263 -31.88 21.48 36.41
CA SER A 263 -31.68 21.56 37.86
C SER A 263 -30.67 22.64 38.25
N THR A 264 -30.98 23.38 39.32
CA THR A 264 -30.19 24.51 39.84
C THR A 264 -29.63 24.23 41.24
N GLY A 265 -28.64 25.02 41.68
CA GLY A 265 -28.07 24.93 43.03
C GLY A 265 -27.23 23.66 43.26
N ALA A 266 -27.24 23.13 44.48
CA ALA A 266 -26.44 21.95 44.85
C ALA A 266 -26.83 20.66 44.10
N ALA A 267 -28.07 20.58 43.59
CA ALA A 267 -28.58 19.50 42.75
C ALA A 267 -28.33 19.73 41.24
N ALA A 268 -27.55 20.75 40.85
CA ALA A 268 -27.24 21.00 39.45
C ALA A 268 -26.23 19.99 38.88
N LEU A 269 -26.41 19.70 37.59
CA LEU A 269 -25.32 19.21 36.75
C LEU A 269 -24.19 20.26 36.72
N SER A 270 -22.97 19.86 36.32
CA SER A 270 -21.88 20.85 36.22
C SER A 270 -22.23 21.93 35.20
N ALA A 271 -21.75 23.17 35.37
CA ALA A 271 -22.06 24.29 34.46
C ALA A 271 -21.74 23.99 32.97
N LYS A 272 -20.86 23.02 32.71
CA LYS A 272 -20.53 22.53 31.37
C LYS A 272 -21.62 21.66 30.74
N HIS A 273 -22.47 20.99 31.53
CA HIS A 273 -23.64 20.28 30.99
C HIS A 273 -24.64 21.26 30.37
N ALA A 274 -24.91 22.42 31.00
CA ALA A 274 -25.85 23.40 30.47
C ALA A 274 -25.52 23.81 29.01
N LEU A 275 -24.23 24.00 28.71
CA LEU A 275 -23.72 24.30 27.36
C LEU A 275 -23.91 23.17 26.33
N HIS A 276 -24.19 21.94 26.78
CA HIS A 276 -24.30 20.75 25.93
C HIS A 276 -25.72 20.14 25.89
N VAL A 277 -26.55 20.31 26.92
CA VAL A 277 -27.92 19.73 26.98
C VAL A 277 -29.04 20.78 26.92
N ASN A 278 -28.73 22.08 27.03
CA ASN A 278 -29.70 23.18 26.94
C ASN A 278 -29.16 24.33 26.09
N ASN A 279 -29.00 24.05 24.79
CA ASN A 279 -28.21 24.83 23.84
C ASN A 279 -28.89 25.01 22.47
N ALA A 280 -30.19 24.75 22.34
CA ALA A 280 -30.95 24.93 21.09
C ALA A 280 -30.90 26.36 20.49
N ALA A 281 -30.66 27.39 21.32
CA ALA A 281 -30.45 28.77 20.88
C ALA A 281 -29.04 29.07 20.33
N VAL A 282 -28.10 28.13 20.46
CA VAL A 282 -26.68 28.27 20.05
C VAL A 282 -26.31 27.23 18.98
N LEU A 283 -26.73 25.97 19.17
CA LEU A 283 -26.43 24.86 18.26
C LEU A 283 -27.64 24.42 17.42
N GLY A 284 -28.80 25.06 17.55
CA GLY A 284 -30.04 24.71 16.84
C GLY A 284 -30.87 23.62 17.53
N THR A 285 -30.25 22.70 18.26
CA THR A 285 -30.96 21.63 19.01
C THR A 285 -30.33 21.36 20.38
N ASN A 286 -31.08 20.66 21.25
CA ASN A 286 -30.63 20.13 22.56
C ASN A 286 -30.21 18.65 22.43
N TYR A 287 -29.26 18.21 23.27
CA TYR A 287 -28.77 16.83 23.27
C TYR A 287 -29.13 16.05 24.53
N GLY A 288 -29.43 14.76 24.39
CA GLY A 288 -29.75 13.86 25.49
C GLY A 288 -28.52 13.20 26.12
N CYS A 289 -28.67 12.64 27.32
CA CYS A 289 -27.59 12.01 28.09
C CYS A 289 -26.92 10.86 27.33
N VAL A 290 -27.70 10.10 26.54
CA VAL A 290 -27.24 8.99 25.70
C VAL A 290 -26.27 9.42 24.59
N GLU A 291 -26.28 10.68 24.14
CA GLU A 291 -25.35 11.19 23.13
C GLU A 291 -23.89 11.25 23.65
N CYS A 292 -23.72 11.30 24.98
CA CYS A 292 -22.42 11.41 25.66
C CYS A 292 -22.08 10.25 26.59
N HIS A 293 -23.08 9.54 27.10
CA HIS A 293 -22.94 8.43 28.05
C HIS A 293 -23.55 7.13 27.52
N SER A 294 -23.52 6.87 26.22
CA SER A 294 -24.15 5.68 25.59
C SER A 294 -23.68 4.34 26.15
N ALA A 295 -22.48 4.30 26.74
CA ALA A 295 -21.95 3.12 27.42
C ALA A 295 -22.64 2.82 28.76
N THR A 296 -23.39 3.78 29.32
CA THR A 296 -23.96 3.77 30.67
C THR A 296 -25.46 4.09 30.67
N ALA A 297 -25.96 4.94 29.78
CA ALA A 297 -27.35 5.39 29.68
C ALA A 297 -27.92 5.12 28.28
N SER A 298 -29.15 4.60 28.21
CA SER A 298 -29.89 4.34 26.97
C SER A 298 -30.89 5.44 26.63
N SER A 299 -31.21 6.32 27.58
CA SER A 299 -32.01 7.52 27.38
C SER A 299 -31.67 8.57 28.46
N ASN A 300 -32.45 9.66 28.55
CA ASN A 300 -32.35 10.63 29.66
C ASN A 300 -32.88 10.07 31.00
N THR A 301 -33.47 8.87 31.03
CA THR A 301 -34.13 8.27 32.20
C THR A 301 -33.82 6.79 32.43
N ALA A 302 -32.98 6.18 31.58
CA ALA A 302 -32.70 4.74 31.60
C ALA A 302 -31.20 4.43 31.49
N ILE A 303 -30.77 3.43 32.27
CA ILE A 303 -29.39 2.91 32.30
C ILE A 303 -29.26 1.81 31.24
N ALA A 304 -28.21 1.88 30.42
CA ALA A 304 -27.85 0.86 29.43
C ALA A 304 -26.98 -0.25 30.04
N ASP A 305 -25.98 0.14 30.85
CA ASP A 305 -25.05 -0.79 31.50
C ASP A 305 -24.85 -0.42 32.97
N VAL A 306 -25.45 -1.24 33.83
CA VAL A 306 -25.36 -1.13 35.29
C VAL A 306 -23.94 -1.36 35.81
N THR A 307 -23.08 -2.09 35.08
CA THR A 307 -21.69 -2.32 35.50
C THR A 307 -20.81 -1.08 35.32
N LYS A 308 -21.20 -0.15 34.44
CA LYS A 308 -20.52 1.14 34.22
C LYS A 308 -21.13 2.27 35.04
N HIS A 309 -22.44 2.22 35.30
CA HIS A 309 -23.13 3.26 36.09
C HIS A 309 -22.57 3.46 37.51
N ALA A 310 -21.96 2.44 38.12
CA ALA A 310 -21.52 2.46 39.52
C ALA A 310 -20.06 2.00 39.72
N ASN A 311 -19.16 2.23 38.76
CA ASN A 311 -17.78 1.72 38.78
C ASN A 311 -16.71 2.67 39.37
N GLY A 312 -17.07 3.86 39.86
CA GLY A 312 -16.12 4.87 40.34
C GLY A 312 -15.67 5.90 39.29
N SER A 313 -16.04 5.72 38.02
CA SER A 313 -15.57 6.50 36.87
C SER A 313 -16.70 7.28 36.18
N VAL A 314 -16.34 8.25 35.36
CA VAL A 314 -17.28 8.93 34.45
C VAL A 314 -17.10 8.35 33.05
N ASP A 315 -17.81 7.27 32.76
CA ASP A 315 -17.81 6.67 31.42
C ASP A 315 -18.46 7.59 30.39
N LEU A 316 -17.64 8.09 29.47
CA LEU A 316 -18.03 8.85 28.30
C LEU A 316 -17.92 7.97 27.06
N ALA A 317 -19.03 7.81 26.34
CA ALA A 317 -19.08 7.13 25.07
C ALA A 317 -20.29 7.64 24.26
N GLY A 318 -20.12 7.74 22.95
CA GLY A 318 -21.14 8.23 22.05
C GLY A 318 -20.52 8.83 20.80
N THR A 319 -21.23 8.73 19.68
CA THR A 319 -20.76 9.21 18.37
C THR A 319 -20.50 10.73 18.35
N ARG A 320 -21.11 11.49 19.26
CA ARG A 320 -20.90 12.95 19.38
C ARG A 320 -19.74 13.37 20.26
N VAL A 321 -19.21 12.51 21.13
CA VAL A 321 -18.05 12.83 22.00
C VAL A 321 -16.74 12.32 21.43
N GLY A 322 -16.78 11.17 20.74
CA GLY A 322 -15.57 10.50 20.24
C GLY A 322 -14.74 9.88 21.36
N THR A 323 -13.47 9.62 21.07
CA THR A 323 -12.46 9.16 22.03
C THR A 323 -12.03 10.32 22.94
N VAL A 324 -12.40 10.26 24.22
CA VAL A 324 -11.97 11.22 25.24
C VAL A 324 -10.56 10.87 25.73
N SER A 325 -9.66 11.86 25.73
CA SER A 325 -8.30 11.69 26.27
C SER A 325 -7.98 12.82 27.25
N ALA A 326 -7.62 12.45 28.49
CA ALA A 326 -7.15 13.35 29.55
C ALA A 326 -7.99 14.65 29.75
N GLY A 327 -9.32 14.57 29.62
CA GLY A 327 -10.20 15.74 29.78
C GLY A 327 -10.25 16.68 28.55
N SER A 328 -9.87 16.18 27.37
CA SER A 328 -10.07 16.85 26.08
C SER A 328 -11.02 16.05 25.18
N CYS A 329 -11.83 16.76 24.41
CA CYS A 329 -12.83 16.17 23.49
C CYS A 329 -12.32 16.12 22.04
N ALA A 330 -11.01 15.86 21.86
CA ALA A 330 -10.24 16.10 20.63
C ALA A 330 -10.59 15.22 19.41
N THR A 331 -11.68 14.46 19.46
CA THR A 331 -12.21 13.67 18.33
C THR A 331 -13.73 13.79 18.14
N SER A 332 -14.38 14.74 18.84
CA SER A 332 -15.80 15.04 18.67
C SER A 332 -16.07 15.79 17.36
N TYR A 333 -17.10 15.40 16.59
CA TYR A 333 -17.52 16.23 15.44
C TYR A 333 -17.98 17.63 15.87
N CYS A 334 -18.59 17.76 17.04
CA CYS A 334 -19.13 19.02 17.57
C CYS A 334 -18.04 20.00 18.02
N HIS A 335 -16.80 19.54 18.17
CA HIS A 335 -15.61 20.37 18.40
C HIS A 335 -14.67 20.36 17.19
N SER A 336 -15.23 20.44 15.97
CA SER A 336 -14.48 20.60 14.72
C SER A 336 -14.81 21.93 14.02
N ASP A 337 -14.13 22.22 12.91
CA ASP A 337 -14.51 23.28 11.96
C ASP A 337 -15.81 22.98 11.17
N GLY A 338 -16.57 21.96 11.58
CA GLY A 338 -17.71 21.38 10.85
C GLY A 338 -17.31 20.46 9.69
N LYS A 339 -16.00 20.33 9.40
CA LYS A 339 -15.47 19.65 8.20
C LYS A 339 -14.37 18.64 8.53
N GLY A 340 -14.28 18.24 9.80
CA GLY A 340 -13.39 17.19 10.30
C GLY A 340 -12.07 17.69 10.89
N THR A 341 -11.72 18.98 10.76
CA THR A 341 -10.53 19.54 11.43
C THR A 341 -10.87 19.80 12.88
N GLN A 342 -10.37 18.93 13.76
CA GLN A 342 -10.60 18.96 15.21
C GLN A 342 -10.06 20.22 15.89
N LYS A 343 -10.77 20.67 16.93
CA LYS A 343 -10.37 21.75 17.84
C LYS A 343 -10.13 21.17 19.21
N THR A 344 -8.97 21.46 19.80
CA THR A 344 -8.64 21.03 21.16
C THR A 344 -9.41 21.87 22.17
N VAL A 345 -10.65 21.45 22.47
CA VAL A 345 -11.50 22.03 23.51
C VAL A 345 -11.27 21.29 24.84
N THR A 346 -11.06 22.06 25.91
CA THR A 346 -10.92 21.53 27.28
C THR A 346 -12.14 21.88 28.12
N TRP A 347 -12.45 21.05 29.13
CA TRP A 347 -13.52 21.37 30.09
C TRP A 347 -13.35 22.72 30.81
N THR A 348 -12.12 23.25 30.90
CA THR A 348 -11.80 24.53 31.55
C THR A 348 -11.97 25.76 30.65
N GLN A 349 -12.11 25.61 29.33
CA GLN A 349 -12.12 26.75 28.38
C GLN A 349 -13.35 27.66 28.53
N THR A 350 -13.16 28.96 28.26
CA THR A 350 -14.14 30.06 28.52
C THR A 350 -14.43 30.93 27.30
N GLN A 351 -14.14 30.44 26.09
CA GLN A 351 -14.28 31.22 24.86
C GLN A 351 -15.75 31.36 24.43
N THR A 352 -16.12 32.55 23.96
CA THR A 352 -17.45 32.79 23.36
C THR A 352 -17.48 32.16 21.97
N LEU A 353 -18.57 31.46 21.64
CA LEU A 353 -18.74 30.78 20.35
C LEU A 353 -19.68 31.58 19.45
N ASP A 354 -19.10 32.34 18.53
CA ASP A 354 -19.77 32.81 17.31
C ASP A 354 -19.43 31.88 16.12
N CYS A 355 -19.88 32.22 14.91
CA CYS A 355 -19.58 31.45 13.70
C CYS A 355 -18.07 31.26 13.44
N LYS A 356 -17.23 32.19 13.88
CA LYS A 356 -15.77 32.22 13.68
C LYS A 356 -14.99 31.54 14.82
N GLY A 357 -15.61 31.35 15.98
CA GLY A 357 -15.13 30.47 17.05
C GLY A 357 -15.04 29.00 16.62
N CYS A 358 -15.91 28.56 15.70
CA CYS A 358 -15.88 27.22 15.12
C CYS A 358 -15.34 27.20 13.67
N HIS A 359 -15.98 27.92 12.75
CA HIS A 359 -15.63 27.92 11.33
C HIS A 359 -14.61 29.02 10.98
N GLY A 360 -14.18 29.15 9.72
CA GLY A 360 -13.22 30.18 9.29
C GLY A 360 -11.85 30.15 9.98
N SER A 361 -11.46 28.99 10.51
CA SER A 361 -10.35 28.84 11.45
C SER A 361 -9.39 27.69 11.10
N ASP A 362 -9.16 27.44 9.80
CA ASP A 362 -8.18 26.42 9.37
C ASP A 362 -6.77 26.76 9.88
N ALA A 363 -5.97 25.72 10.21
CA ALA A 363 -4.62 25.89 10.74
C ALA A 363 -3.60 26.42 9.72
N ALA A 364 -3.87 26.23 8.42
CA ALA A 364 -3.12 26.81 7.31
C ALA A 364 -4.07 27.64 6.42
N PRO A 365 -4.53 28.81 6.89
CA PRO A 365 -5.59 29.57 6.24
C PRO A 365 -5.09 30.24 4.96
N ALA A 366 -5.85 30.11 3.86
CA ALA A 366 -5.56 30.76 2.58
C ALA A 366 -6.02 32.23 2.54
N PHE A 367 -6.81 32.65 3.52
CA PHE A 367 -7.20 34.03 3.78
C PHE A 367 -7.65 34.20 5.23
N ALA A 368 -7.56 35.42 5.76
CA ALA A 368 -8.16 35.73 7.06
C ALA A 368 -9.69 35.73 6.92
N SER A 369 -10.39 34.93 7.73
CA SER A 369 -11.85 34.88 7.70
C SER A 369 -12.45 36.17 8.26
N VAL A 370 -13.46 36.74 7.58
CA VAL A 370 -14.19 37.92 8.05
C VAL A 370 -15.34 37.57 9.00
N ALA A 371 -16.03 36.45 8.78
CA ALA A 371 -17.31 36.13 9.44
C ALA A 371 -17.47 34.64 9.87
N GLY A 372 -16.39 33.85 9.86
CA GLY A 372 -16.44 32.39 10.04
C GLY A 372 -16.61 31.63 8.72
N GLU A 373 -16.56 32.30 7.57
CA GLU A 373 -16.60 31.65 6.27
C GLU A 373 -15.37 30.72 6.09
N PRO A 374 -15.55 29.48 5.61
CA PRO A 374 -14.46 28.50 5.56
C PRO A 374 -13.26 28.96 4.71
N ASN A 375 -12.09 29.06 5.34
CA ASN A 375 -10.92 29.79 4.81
C ASN A 375 -9.71 28.91 4.44
N TYR A 376 -9.89 27.59 4.37
CA TYR A 376 -8.87 26.66 3.89
C TYR A 376 -8.50 26.86 2.41
N ALA A 377 -7.30 26.43 2.01
CA ALA A 377 -6.88 26.45 0.61
C ALA A 377 -7.86 25.67 -0.29
N ASN A 378 -8.26 26.30 -1.40
CA ASN A 378 -9.17 25.69 -2.38
C ASN A 378 -8.51 24.46 -3.01
N ALA A 379 -9.04 23.27 -2.76
CA ALA A 379 -8.52 22.02 -3.31
C ALA A 379 -8.96 21.74 -4.77
N GLY A 380 -9.69 22.68 -5.39
CA GLY A 380 -10.10 22.62 -6.80
C GLY A 380 -11.61 22.47 -7.01
N SER A 381 -12.01 22.39 -8.28
CA SER A 381 -13.40 22.28 -8.69
C SER A 381 -14.04 20.97 -8.23
N GLY A 382 -15.22 21.05 -7.61
CA GLY A 382 -16.12 19.91 -7.34
C GLY A 382 -15.68 18.94 -6.23
N VAL A 383 -14.42 18.98 -5.78
CA VAL A 383 -13.90 18.07 -4.74
C VAL A 383 -14.45 18.39 -3.34
N ALA A 384 -14.13 17.55 -2.35
CA ALA A 384 -14.58 17.71 -0.96
C ALA A 384 -14.22 19.09 -0.38
N ARG A 385 -12.94 19.46 -0.40
CA ARG A 385 -12.41 20.79 0.01
C ARG A 385 -12.34 21.81 -1.13
N ALA A 386 -13.33 21.80 -2.03
CA ALA A 386 -13.61 22.96 -2.88
C ALA A 386 -13.87 24.21 -2.01
N ASN A 387 -13.33 25.37 -2.40
CA ASN A 387 -13.55 26.64 -1.70
C ASN A 387 -13.70 27.84 -2.65
N SER A 388 -14.81 28.58 -2.49
CA SER A 388 -15.09 29.83 -3.20
C SER A 388 -15.53 30.98 -2.27
N HIS A 389 -15.50 30.81 -0.94
CA HIS A 389 -16.10 31.78 0.00
C HIS A 389 -15.45 33.17 -0.04
N LYS A 390 -14.12 33.26 -0.25
CA LYS A 390 -13.38 34.53 -0.39
C LYS A 390 -13.98 35.49 -1.43
N ASN A 391 -14.67 34.96 -2.44
CA ASN A 391 -15.26 35.73 -3.53
C ASN A 391 -16.77 35.98 -3.35
N HIS A 392 -17.39 35.40 -2.31
CA HIS A 392 -18.85 35.37 -2.12
C HIS A 392 -19.30 35.83 -0.72
N VAL A 393 -18.38 36.05 0.21
CA VAL A 393 -18.64 36.56 1.56
C VAL A 393 -17.76 37.79 1.79
N ALA A 394 -18.40 38.95 1.94
CA ALA A 394 -17.78 40.19 2.38
C ALA A 394 -18.20 40.53 3.83
N ALA A 395 -19.38 40.08 4.27
CA ALA A 395 -19.90 40.28 5.61
C ALA A 395 -20.69 39.05 6.10
N ALA A 396 -20.93 38.97 7.42
CA ALA A 396 -21.70 37.86 8.02
C ALA A 396 -23.11 37.70 7.41
N ALA A 397 -23.76 38.82 7.06
CA ALA A 397 -25.06 38.84 6.40
C ALA A 397 -25.10 38.17 5.02
N ASP A 398 -23.94 37.80 4.43
CA ASP A 398 -23.90 36.99 3.21
C ASP A 398 -24.20 35.51 3.46
N CYS A 399 -23.99 35.00 4.69
CA CYS A 399 -24.22 33.59 5.02
C CYS A 399 -25.68 33.18 4.81
N GLN A 400 -26.65 34.04 5.12
CA GLN A 400 -28.08 33.81 4.88
C GLN A 400 -28.48 33.81 3.38
N ASN A 401 -27.63 34.29 2.46
CA ASN A 401 -27.86 34.14 1.02
C ASN A 401 -27.84 32.66 0.61
N CYS A 402 -27.07 31.82 1.30
CA CYS A 402 -26.76 30.43 0.91
C CYS A 402 -27.04 29.36 1.97
N HIS A 403 -27.12 29.71 3.26
CA HIS A 403 -27.36 28.77 4.37
C HIS A 403 -28.71 29.04 5.06
N ALA A 404 -29.75 29.30 4.26
CA ALA A 404 -31.05 29.78 4.73
C ALA A 404 -31.82 28.80 5.64
N THR A 405 -31.44 27.52 5.70
CA THR A 405 -31.97 26.51 6.64
C THR A 405 -31.29 26.56 8.01
N THR A 406 -30.07 27.09 8.10
CA THR A 406 -29.20 27.02 9.29
C THR A 406 -29.16 28.34 10.06
N THR A 407 -28.97 29.47 9.37
CA THR A 407 -28.88 30.81 9.98
C THR A 407 -30.13 31.65 9.70
N ALA A 408 -30.47 32.57 10.62
CA ALA A 408 -31.60 33.50 10.47
C ALA A 408 -31.23 34.77 9.70
N ASP A 409 -30.02 35.27 9.92
CA ASP A 409 -29.54 36.61 9.56
C ASP A 409 -28.05 36.64 9.17
N GLY A 410 -27.35 35.51 9.30
CA GLY A 410 -25.89 35.40 9.15
C GLY A 410 -25.09 35.59 10.45
N LEU A 411 -25.74 35.93 11.56
CA LEU A 411 -25.14 36.15 12.88
C LEU A 411 -25.62 35.12 13.93
N SER A 412 -26.79 34.53 13.72
CA SER A 412 -27.47 33.62 14.66
C SER A 412 -27.91 32.31 13.98
N ILE A 413 -27.92 31.22 14.75
CA ILE A 413 -28.47 29.92 14.33
C ILE A 413 -29.97 29.89 14.61
N LYS A 414 -30.77 29.34 13.68
CA LYS A 414 -32.21 29.19 13.88
C LYS A 414 -32.49 28.21 15.02
N ALA A 415 -33.28 28.64 16.02
CA ALA A 415 -33.73 27.75 17.08
C ALA A 415 -34.59 26.61 16.49
N GLY A 416 -34.28 25.36 16.83
CA GLY A 416 -34.87 24.17 16.22
C GLY A 416 -34.17 23.68 14.95
N ALA A 417 -33.11 24.34 14.47
CA ALA A 417 -32.40 23.93 13.25
C ALA A 417 -31.62 22.61 13.45
N THR A 418 -32.11 21.55 12.82
CA THR A 418 -31.39 20.28 12.68
C THR A 418 -30.23 20.35 11.67
N ALA A 419 -30.25 21.34 10.76
CA ALA A 419 -29.28 21.54 9.69
C ALA A 419 -27.89 22.05 10.14
N HIS A 420 -27.71 22.42 11.41
CA HIS A 420 -26.43 22.94 11.90
C HIS A 420 -25.44 21.83 12.31
N THR A 421 -25.94 20.68 12.80
CA THR A 421 -25.12 19.64 13.46
C THR A 421 -25.47 18.22 12.99
N ASN A 422 -25.98 18.10 11.76
CA ASN A 422 -26.31 16.86 11.07
C ASN A 422 -25.12 16.23 10.32
N SER A 423 -23.94 16.86 10.32
CA SER A 423 -22.75 16.48 9.56
C SER A 423 -22.88 16.60 8.03
N VAL A 424 -23.80 17.44 7.54
CA VAL A 424 -24.03 17.73 6.11
C VAL A 424 -23.72 19.21 5.84
N ILE A 425 -23.43 19.56 4.57
CA ILE A 425 -23.30 20.96 4.14
C ILE A 425 -24.62 21.38 3.48
N ASP A 426 -25.57 21.85 4.29
CA ASP A 426 -26.86 22.34 3.80
C ASP A 426 -26.71 23.70 3.10
N VAL A 427 -27.10 23.75 1.82
CA VAL A 427 -27.05 24.96 0.98
C VAL A 427 -28.42 25.19 0.34
N VAL A 428 -29.08 26.28 0.72
CA VAL A 428 -30.41 26.69 0.24
C VAL A 428 -30.44 28.20 0.08
N ALA A 429 -30.94 28.69 -1.05
CA ALA A 429 -31.02 30.11 -1.36
C ALA A 429 -31.92 30.87 -0.36
N GLY A 430 -31.49 32.07 0.02
CA GLY A 430 -32.21 32.96 0.94
C GLY A 430 -31.96 34.43 0.61
N ASN A 431 -32.47 35.32 1.47
CA ASN A 431 -32.25 36.77 1.39
C ASN A 431 -32.50 37.38 -0.02
N GLY A 432 -33.60 36.97 -0.67
CA GLY A 432 -33.98 37.43 -2.01
C GLY A 432 -33.09 36.94 -3.16
N LYS A 433 -32.12 36.05 -2.91
CA LYS A 433 -31.30 35.43 -3.96
C LYS A 433 -31.99 34.20 -4.53
N SER A 434 -31.68 33.88 -5.78
CA SER A 434 -32.11 32.64 -6.44
C SER A 434 -30.92 31.90 -7.04
N PHE A 435 -30.91 30.58 -6.86
CA PHE A 435 -29.98 29.64 -7.50
C PHE A 435 -30.52 28.22 -7.32
N THR A 436 -29.99 27.28 -8.12
CA THR A 436 -30.21 25.84 -7.95
C THR A 436 -28.87 25.16 -7.71
N VAL A 437 -28.78 24.26 -6.73
CA VAL A 437 -27.58 23.44 -6.46
C VAL A 437 -27.87 21.98 -6.81
N SER A 438 -26.94 21.35 -7.53
CA SER A 438 -26.91 19.89 -7.72
C SER A 438 -25.48 19.39 -7.47
N GLY A 439 -25.31 18.55 -6.44
CA GLY A 439 -23.99 18.10 -5.98
C GLY A 439 -23.11 19.27 -5.53
N LYS A 440 -22.13 19.65 -6.36
CA LYS A 440 -21.25 20.82 -6.13
C LYS A 440 -21.40 21.90 -7.22
N THR A 441 -22.40 21.79 -8.10
CA THR A 441 -22.62 22.71 -9.21
C THR A 441 -23.85 23.58 -8.96
N CYS A 442 -23.69 24.88 -9.17
CA CYS A 442 -24.69 25.92 -9.00
C CYS A 442 -25.11 26.47 -10.35
N SER A 443 -26.41 26.70 -10.55
CA SER A 443 -26.97 27.28 -11.77
C SER A 443 -28.03 28.33 -11.47
N ASN A 444 -28.38 29.14 -12.48
CA ASN A 444 -29.36 30.21 -12.39
C ASN A 444 -29.01 31.31 -11.35
N VAL A 445 -27.72 31.57 -11.16
CA VAL A 445 -27.16 32.70 -10.37
C VAL A 445 -27.03 33.91 -11.29
N SER A 446 -27.16 35.14 -10.79
CA SER A 446 -27.06 36.38 -11.62
C SER A 446 -25.79 36.49 -12.47
N CYS A 447 -24.66 35.92 -12.04
CA CYS A 447 -23.40 35.88 -12.80
C CYS A 447 -23.12 34.52 -13.49
N HIS A 448 -23.96 33.51 -13.27
CA HIS A 448 -23.86 32.14 -13.84
C HIS A 448 -25.23 31.64 -14.31
N SER A 449 -25.95 32.53 -15.00
CA SER A 449 -27.14 32.20 -15.79
C SER A 449 -26.71 32.11 -17.26
N GLY A 450 -27.47 31.37 -18.08
CA GLY A 450 -27.16 31.22 -19.51
C GLY A 450 -27.27 32.51 -20.34
N ASN A 451 -27.61 33.63 -19.69
CA ASN A 451 -27.89 34.95 -20.25
C ASN A 451 -26.70 35.93 -20.05
N GLY A 452 -25.48 35.43 -19.89
CA GLY A 452 -24.28 36.26 -19.87
C GLY A 452 -23.98 36.93 -21.21
N ILE A 453 -22.91 37.73 -21.27
CA ILE A 453 -22.47 38.41 -22.52
C ILE A 453 -22.14 37.39 -23.62
N ILE A 454 -21.70 36.19 -23.23
CA ILE A 454 -21.63 35.00 -24.11
C ILE A 454 -22.79 34.05 -23.81
N ALA A 455 -23.36 33.46 -24.87
CA ALA A 455 -24.40 32.44 -24.72
C ALA A 455 -23.83 31.15 -24.10
N ASN A 456 -24.63 30.47 -23.27
CA ASN A 456 -24.29 29.20 -22.62
C ASN A 456 -23.10 29.27 -21.64
N VAL A 457 -23.02 30.34 -20.82
CA VAL A 457 -22.15 30.35 -19.63
C VAL A 457 -22.39 29.08 -18.82
N ALA A 458 -21.34 28.28 -18.63
CA ALA A 458 -21.44 26.98 -17.97
C ALA A 458 -21.84 27.13 -16.49
N ALA A 459 -22.63 26.16 -15.99
CA ALA A 459 -23.03 26.13 -14.59
C ALA A 459 -21.78 26.07 -13.67
N ALA A 460 -21.73 26.93 -12.67
CA ALA A 460 -20.53 27.14 -11.88
C ALA A 460 -20.36 26.04 -10.83
N THR A 461 -19.23 25.34 -10.86
CA THR A 461 -18.90 24.33 -9.84
C THR A 461 -18.09 24.96 -8.71
N TRP A 462 -18.47 24.68 -7.47
CA TRP A 462 -17.79 25.20 -6.28
C TRP A 462 -16.30 24.83 -6.29
N GLY A 463 -15.43 25.78 -5.93
CA GLY A 463 -13.98 25.63 -6.03
C GLY A 463 -13.41 25.75 -7.46
N ALA A 464 -14.22 25.94 -8.50
CA ALA A 464 -13.72 26.38 -9.79
C ALA A 464 -13.37 27.88 -9.76
N SER A 465 -12.32 28.25 -10.49
CA SER A 465 -12.05 29.65 -10.85
C SER A 465 -12.63 29.91 -12.24
N LEU A 466 -13.64 30.77 -12.34
CA LEU A 466 -14.10 31.28 -13.63
C LEU A 466 -13.26 32.51 -14.00
N GLY A 467 -12.34 32.35 -14.94
CA GLY A 467 -11.59 33.48 -15.50
C GLY A 467 -12.48 34.37 -16.38
N CYS A 468 -12.03 35.58 -16.70
CA CYS A 468 -12.78 36.58 -17.48
C CYS A 468 -13.42 36.00 -18.76
N ALA A 469 -12.70 35.10 -19.44
CA ALA A 469 -13.16 34.39 -20.63
C ALA A 469 -14.46 33.59 -20.44
N GLY A 470 -14.74 33.09 -19.24
CA GLY A 470 -15.94 32.32 -18.93
C GLY A 470 -17.23 33.14 -18.86
N CYS A 471 -17.14 34.47 -18.87
CA CYS A 471 -18.29 35.39 -18.92
C CYS A 471 -18.25 36.36 -20.11
N HIS A 472 -17.07 36.82 -20.52
CA HIS A 472 -16.88 37.82 -21.57
C HIS A 472 -16.39 37.22 -22.90
N GLY A 473 -15.95 35.97 -22.91
CA GLY A 473 -15.20 35.38 -24.02
C GLY A 473 -13.69 35.62 -23.94
N ASP A 474 -12.94 34.73 -24.57
CA ASP A 474 -11.49 34.80 -24.78
C ASP A 474 -11.13 35.48 -26.11
N ALA A 475 -9.84 35.41 -26.47
CA ALA A 475 -9.29 35.87 -27.73
C ALA A 475 -9.94 35.30 -29.01
N THR A 476 -10.72 34.21 -28.92
CA THR A 476 -11.43 33.58 -30.04
C THR A 476 -12.93 33.88 -30.03
N THR A 477 -13.51 34.12 -28.85
CA THR A 477 -14.96 34.32 -28.64
C THR A 477 -15.35 35.79 -28.43
N LEU A 478 -14.41 36.70 -28.13
CA LEU A 478 -14.54 38.16 -28.27
C LEU A 478 -14.60 38.61 -29.75
N ALA A 479 -15.31 37.86 -30.61
CA ALA A 479 -15.26 37.90 -32.07
C ALA A 479 -15.94 39.13 -32.72
N THR A 480 -15.91 40.29 -32.06
CA THR A 480 -16.06 41.57 -32.75
C THR A 480 -14.79 41.86 -33.56
N ASN A 481 -14.95 42.35 -34.79
CA ASN A 481 -13.87 42.46 -35.80
C ASN A 481 -12.56 43.08 -35.27
N ALA A 482 -12.64 44.08 -34.40
CA ALA A 482 -11.47 44.76 -33.86
C ALA A 482 -10.94 44.22 -32.51
N HIS A 483 -11.71 43.53 -31.68
CA HIS A 483 -11.15 42.87 -30.48
C HIS A 483 -10.20 41.74 -30.88
N ALA A 484 -10.56 40.94 -31.89
CA ALA A 484 -9.70 39.90 -32.45
C ALA A 484 -8.37 40.46 -33.01
N LYS A 485 -8.34 41.72 -33.43
CA LYS A 485 -7.10 42.38 -33.90
C LYS A 485 -6.29 42.99 -32.75
N HIS A 486 -6.91 43.68 -31.81
CA HIS A 486 -6.21 44.40 -30.74
C HIS A 486 -5.85 43.51 -29.55
N VAL A 487 -6.77 42.68 -29.05
CA VAL A 487 -6.49 41.76 -27.93
C VAL A 487 -5.74 40.54 -28.43
N SER A 488 -6.31 39.80 -29.39
CA SER A 488 -5.74 38.54 -29.86
C SER A 488 -4.54 38.72 -30.78
N GLY A 489 -4.56 39.75 -31.64
CA GLY A 489 -3.53 40.02 -32.63
C GLY A 489 -2.36 40.91 -32.18
N LYS A 490 -2.54 41.74 -31.13
CA LYS A 490 -1.47 42.61 -30.58
C LYS A 490 -1.16 42.35 -29.11
N GLY A 491 -1.92 41.49 -28.42
CA GLY A 491 -1.72 41.21 -27.00
C GLY A 491 -2.01 42.39 -26.08
N TYR A 492 -2.76 43.41 -26.54
CA TYR A 492 -3.12 44.54 -25.68
C TYR A 492 -3.92 44.07 -24.48
N ALA A 493 -3.53 44.53 -23.29
CA ALA A 493 -4.22 44.17 -22.06
C ALA A 493 -5.62 44.78 -22.03
N CYS A 494 -6.57 44.15 -21.32
CA CYS A 494 -7.91 44.71 -21.20
C CYS A 494 -7.87 46.14 -20.62
N ALA A 495 -6.98 46.39 -19.66
CA ALA A 495 -6.69 47.73 -19.10
C ALA A 495 -6.21 48.80 -20.11
N THR A 496 -5.72 48.42 -21.31
CA THR A 496 -5.41 49.39 -22.38
C THR A 496 -6.66 50.12 -22.87
N CYS A 497 -7.84 49.49 -22.78
CA CYS A 497 -9.13 50.07 -23.16
C CYS A 497 -10.15 50.17 -22.02
N HIS A 498 -9.97 49.43 -20.92
CA HIS A 498 -10.92 49.31 -19.80
C HIS A 498 -10.27 49.67 -18.46
N SER A 499 -9.39 50.68 -18.47
CA SER A 499 -8.55 51.09 -17.33
C SER A 499 -9.31 51.44 -16.04
N SER A 500 -10.59 51.83 -16.13
CA SER A 500 -11.47 52.11 -14.99
C SER A 500 -11.89 50.85 -14.21
N THR A 501 -11.90 49.69 -14.87
CA THR A 501 -12.56 48.48 -14.36
C THR A 501 -11.55 47.35 -14.11
N VAL A 502 -10.42 47.33 -14.81
CA VAL A 502 -9.33 46.33 -14.68
C VAL A 502 -7.94 46.97 -14.68
N THR A 503 -7.01 46.40 -13.90
CA THR A 503 -5.58 46.78 -13.87
C THR A 503 -4.70 45.96 -14.82
N GLY A 504 -5.28 44.97 -15.52
CA GLY A 504 -4.61 44.13 -16.50
C GLY A 504 -5.63 43.37 -17.34
N SER A 505 -5.32 42.13 -17.75
CA SER A 505 -6.27 41.23 -18.44
C SER A 505 -6.93 40.18 -17.53
N THR A 506 -6.51 40.12 -16.26
CA THR A 506 -6.86 39.05 -15.31
C THR A 506 -7.29 39.55 -13.93
N THR A 507 -7.18 40.85 -13.67
CA THR A 507 -7.40 41.45 -12.35
C THR A 507 -8.45 42.56 -12.44
N ILE A 508 -9.57 42.35 -11.75
CA ILE A 508 -10.59 43.38 -11.54
C ILE A 508 -10.02 44.45 -10.61
N ALA A 509 -10.04 45.71 -11.06
CA ALA A 509 -9.59 46.86 -10.27
C ALA A 509 -10.66 47.31 -9.29
N ASN A 510 -11.92 47.34 -9.76
CA ASN A 510 -13.07 47.79 -8.99
C ASN A 510 -14.21 46.75 -9.10
N PRO A 511 -14.39 45.90 -8.08
CA PRO A 511 -15.45 44.89 -8.07
C PRO A 511 -16.87 45.44 -8.15
N ALA A 512 -17.11 46.73 -7.81
CA ALA A 512 -18.43 47.33 -7.93
C ALA A 512 -18.79 47.61 -9.40
N LEU A 513 -17.88 48.24 -10.16
CA LEU A 513 -18.08 48.51 -11.60
C LEU A 513 -18.12 47.22 -12.43
N HIS A 514 -17.39 46.18 -12.03
CA HIS A 514 -17.42 44.89 -12.73
C HIS A 514 -18.78 44.16 -12.64
N GLY A 515 -19.62 44.52 -11.65
CA GLY A 515 -20.87 43.82 -11.35
C GLY A 515 -22.17 44.59 -11.65
N ASP A 516 -22.09 45.82 -12.21
CA ASP A 516 -23.27 46.68 -12.42
C ASP A 516 -23.98 46.49 -13.78
N GLY A 517 -23.27 45.96 -14.79
CA GLY A 517 -23.80 45.68 -16.13
C GLY A 517 -23.46 46.72 -17.20
N LEU A 518 -22.58 47.67 -16.92
CA LEU A 518 -22.10 48.68 -17.89
C LEU A 518 -20.79 48.25 -18.59
N VAL A 519 -20.26 49.11 -19.48
CA VAL A 519 -19.04 48.85 -20.26
C VAL A 519 -18.24 50.15 -20.45
N GLU A 520 -17.14 50.29 -19.71
CA GLU A 520 -16.32 51.50 -19.67
C GLU A 520 -15.20 51.40 -20.70
N VAL A 521 -15.10 52.37 -21.62
CA VAL A 521 -13.99 52.44 -22.59
C VAL A 521 -13.17 53.71 -22.35
N ALA A 522 -11.98 53.55 -21.80
CA ALA A 522 -11.04 54.63 -21.45
C ALA A 522 -9.57 54.17 -21.56
N GLY A 523 -8.77 54.94 -22.28
CA GLY A 523 -7.34 54.71 -22.53
C GLY A 523 -6.67 55.92 -23.22
N SER A 524 -5.43 55.76 -23.68
CA SER A 524 -4.62 56.84 -24.29
C SER A 524 -5.00 57.16 -25.75
N PHE A 525 -6.30 57.29 -26.04
CA PHE A 525 -6.86 57.54 -27.37
C PHE A 525 -8.26 58.17 -27.24
N THR A 526 -8.75 58.84 -28.29
CA THR A 526 -10.15 59.29 -28.34
C THR A 526 -11.03 58.19 -28.92
N TYR A 527 -12.08 57.79 -28.19
CA TYR A 527 -13.09 56.82 -28.64
C TYR A 527 -14.48 57.46 -28.64
N THR A 528 -15.17 57.38 -29.78
CA THR A 528 -16.52 57.93 -29.94
C THR A 528 -17.55 56.81 -29.85
N ALA A 529 -18.16 56.62 -28.67
CA ALA A 529 -19.07 55.50 -28.39
C ALA A 529 -20.22 55.34 -29.41
N ALA A 530 -20.79 56.46 -29.91
CA ALA A 530 -21.84 56.44 -30.93
C ALA A 530 -21.37 55.94 -32.31
N ALA A 531 -20.11 56.22 -32.68
CA ALA A 531 -19.54 55.89 -33.99
C ALA A 531 -18.67 54.62 -33.99
N LYS A 532 -18.31 54.10 -32.81
CA LYS A 532 -17.43 52.93 -32.61
C LYS A 532 -16.11 53.06 -33.38
N SER A 533 -15.55 54.27 -33.37
CA SER A 533 -14.33 54.66 -34.08
C SER A 533 -13.30 55.23 -33.11
N CYS A 534 -12.03 55.12 -33.50
CA CYS A 534 -10.90 55.75 -32.82
C CYS A 534 -10.31 56.86 -33.68
N SER A 535 -9.88 57.94 -33.05
CA SER A 535 -9.16 59.05 -33.71
C SER A 535 -7.96 59.48 -32.89
N THR A 536 -7.01 60.15 -33.56
CA THR A 536 -5.87 60.83 -32.89
C THR A 536 -5.02 59.86 -32.06
N ALA A 537 -4.75 58.67 -32.59
CA ALA A 537 -4.09 57.57 -31.88
C ALA A 537 -2.70 57.27 -32.45
N ALA A 538 -1.69 57.21 -31.57
CA ALA A 538 -0.31 56.85 -31.94
C ALA A 538 -0.17 55.46 -32.59
N CYS A 539 -1.17 54.58 -32.41
CA CYS A 539 -1.21 53.24 -32.98
C CYS A 539 -1.68 53.17 -34.45
N HIS A 540 -2.41 54.19 -34.94
CA HIS A 540 -3.06 54.17 -36.27
C HIS A 540 -2.63 55.33 -37.18
N GLY A 541 -1.77 56.23 -36.70
CA GLY A 541 -1.21 57.34 -37.48
C GLY A 541 -2.29 58.31 -37.97
N SER A 542 -2.31 58.54 -39.29
CA SER A 542 -3.34 59.35 -39.97
C SER A 542 -4.61 58.57 -40.37
N SER A 543 -4.64 57.25 -40.15
CA SER A 543 -5.82 56.43 -40.48
C SER A 543 -6.88 56.47 -39.39
N THR A 544 -8.15 56.29 -39.78
CA THR A 544 -9.33 56.36 -38.90
C THR A 544 -10.16 55.06 -38.95
N PRO A 545 -9.59 53.91 -38.52
CA PRO A 545 -10.28 52.63 -38.59
C PRO A 545 -11.52 52.56 -37.66
N SER A 546 -12.52 51.80 -38.09
CA SER A 546 -13.76 51.55 -37.35
C SER A 546 -13.77 50.16 -36.74
N TRP A 547 -14.25 50.01 -35.50
CA TRP A 547 -14.29 48.71 -34.80
C TRP A 547 -15.18 47.67 -35.49
N THR A 548 -16.07 48.10 -36.39
CA THR A 548 -16.98 47.22 -37.15
C THR A 548 -16.54 46.93 -38.58
N ASN A 549 -15.56 47.64 -39.15
CA ASN A 549 -15.14 47.48 -40.56
C ASN A 549 -13.71 46.93 -40.67
N THR A 550 -13.55 45.77 -41.31
CA THR A 550 -12.25 45.10 -41.50
C THR A 550 -11.45 45.60 -42.70
N ALA A 551 -12.07 46.30 -43.66
CA ALA A 551 -11.41 46.73 -44.90
C ALA A 551 -10.49 47.95 -44.69
N SER A 552 -10.70 48.73 -43.63
CA SER A 552 -9.95 49.97 -43.34
C SER A 552 -8.58 49.74 -42.69
N GLY A 553 -7.85 48.69 -43.09
CA GLY A 553 -6.57 48.31 -42.47
C GLY A 553 -6.01 46.98 -42.97
N ALA A 554 -5.74 46.88 -44.27
CA ALA A 554 -5.25 45.67 -44.94
C ALA A 554 -3.89 45.91 -45.63
N CYS A 555 -3.09 44.84 -45.79
CA CYS A 555 -1.85 44.92 -46.57
C CYS A 555 -2.15 45.45 -47.98
N GLY A 556 -1.44 46.49 -48.42
CA GLY A 556 -1.73 47.20 -49.67
C GLY A 556 -2.54 48.49 -49.51
N SER A 557 -3.32 48.67 -48.42
CA SER A 557 -4.04 49.94 -48.17
C SER A 557 -3.13 51.07 -47.67
N CYS A 558 -1.85 50.78 -47.42
CA CYS A 558 -0.82 51.76 -47.04
C CYS A 558 0.23 51.94 -48.15
N HIS A 559 0.79 50.85 -48.69
CA HIS A 559 1.82 50.86 -49.75
C HIS A 559 1.63 49.67 -50.71
N ALA A 560 1.84 49.87 -52.02
CA ALA A 560 1.63 48.85 -53.06
C ALA A 560 2.92 48.50 -53.84
N ALA A 561 3.15 47.20 -54.06
CA ALA A 561 4.40 46.61 -54.60
C ALA A 561 4.32 46.13 -56.06
N LEU A 562 3.17 46.26 -56.71
CA LEU A 562 2.98 46.08 -58.16
C LEU A 562 2.10 47.23 -58.65
N SER A 563 2.42 47.82 -59.81
CA SER A 563 1.72 49.02 -60.28
C SER A 563 1.88 49.28 -61.77
N THR A 564 0.74 49.42 -62.45
CA THR A 564 0.56 50.26 -63.64
C THR A 564 -0.03 51.64 -63.31
N THR A 565 -0.36 51.91 -62.04
CA THR A 565 -1.03 53.14 -61.55
C THR A 565 -0.61 53.49 -60.11
N GLY A 566 0.53 54.18 -59.95
CA GLY A 566 0.88 54.94 -58.74
C GLY A 566 1.49 54.20 -57.53
N GLY A 567 1.83 52.91 -57.63
CA GLY A 567 2.57 52.18 -56.59
C GLY A 567 4.07 52.57 -56.54
N VAL A 568 4.66 52.52 -55.34
CA VAL A 568 5.94 53.19 -55.04
C VAL A 568 7.19 52.34 -55.38
N ILE A 569 7.03 51.03 -55.64
CA ILE A 569 8.15 50.11 -55.90
C ILE A 569 7.79 49.16 -57.05
N ALA A 570 8.63 49.08 -58.09
CA ALA A 570 8.50 48.10 -59.19
C ALA A 570 9.85 47.85 -59.91
N THR A 571 10.23 46.58 -60.14
CA THR A 571 11.44 46.21 -60.93
C THR A 571 11.31 44.84 -61.62
N ASN A 572 12.15 44.55 -62.64
CA ASN A 572 12.24 43.25 -63.31
C ASN A 572 12.49 42.06 -62.36
N GLY A 573 13.29 42.25 -61.30
CA GLY A 573 13.57 41.22 -60.31
C GLY A 573 12.31 40.71 -59.61
N HIS A 574 11.38 41.62 -59.28
CA HIS A 574 10.06 41.25 -58.76
C HIS A 574 9.26 40.45 -59.79
N GLY A 575 9.31 40.80 -61.08
CA GLY A 575 8.68 40.00 -62.14
C GLY A 575 9.18 38.55 -62.18
N ALA A 576 10.50 38.35 -62.12
CA ALA A 576 11.12 37.02 -62.09
C ALA A 576 10.75 36.20 -60.83
N HIS A 577 10.61 36.86 -59.67
CA HIS A 577 10.35 36.18 -58.40
C HIS A 577 8.86 35.94 -58.12
N PHE A 578 7.96 36.81 -58.58
CA PHE A 578 6.53 36.76 -58.28
C PHE A 578 5.66 36.25 -59.46
N THR A 579 6.18 36.20 -60.70
CA THR A 579 5.33 35.84 -61.87
C THR A 579 5.94 34.86 -62.89
N ALA A 580 7.24 34.51 -62.81
CA ALA A 580 7.88 33.66 -63.82
C ALA A 580 7.92 32.17 -63.43
N ALA A 581 7.52 31.28 -64.35
CA ALA A 581 7.40 29.83 -64.11
C ALA A 581 8.73 29.08 -63.84
N TYR A 582 9.87 29.67 -64.17
CA TYR A 582 11.21 29.14 -63.84
C TYR A 582 11.79 29.76 -62.56
N GLY A 583 11.06 30.69 -61.94
CA GLY A 583 11.39 31.32 -60.66
C GLY A 583 10.54 30.76 -59.51
N PRO A 584 10.68 31.34 -58.29
CA PRO A 584 10.04 30.84 -57.07
C PRO A 584 8.55 31.19 -56.89
N ALA A 585 7.91 31.92 -57.81
CA ALA A 585 6.47 32.23 -57.82
C ALA A 585 5.87 32.74 -56.47
N MET A 586 6.52 33.76 -55.89
CA MET A 586 6.15 34.40 -54.62
C MET A 586 4.83 35.21 -54.69
N SER A 587 4.16 35.43 -53.55
CA SER A 587 2.85 36.08 -53.49
C SER A 587 2.92 37.58 -53.21
N ALA A 588 2.38 38.39 -54.12
CA ALA A 588 2.43 39.86 -54.04
C ALA A 588 1.55 40.49 -52.94
N SER A 589 0.69 39.71 -52.28
CA SER A 589 -0.13 40.14 -51.13
C SER A 589 0.33 39.54 -49.80
N SER A 590 1.36 38.68 -49.81
CA SER A 590 1.89 38.03 -48.62
C SER A 590 3.05 38.81 -48.02
N ALA A 591 2.88 39.28 -46.78
CA ALA A 591 3.96 39.91 -46.03
C ALA A 591 5.18 38.99 -45.87
N THR A 592 4.98 37.66 -45.77
CA THR A 592 6.05 36.66 -45.74
C THR A 592 6.86 36.63 -47.04
N SER A 593 6.22 36.86 -48.20
CA SER A 593 6.93 36.95 -49.49
C SER A 593 7.71 38.26 -49.62
N CYS A 594 7.20 39.38 -49.08
CA CYS A 594 7.97 40.61 -48.98
C CYS A 594 9.18 40.47 -48.03
N ALA A 595 9.00 39.76 -46.91
CA ALA A 595 10.01 39.54 -45.87
C ALA A 595 11.23 38.72 -46.32
N VAL A 596 11.19 38.07 -47.50
CA VAL A 596 12.36 37.36 -48.07
C VAL A 596 13.47 38.34 -48.43
N CYS A 597 13.13 39.52 -48.96
CA CYS A 597 14.10 40.52 -49.42
C CYS A 597 14.06 41.82 -48.61
N HIS A 598 12.98 42.08 -47.87
CA HIS A 598 12.79 43.29 -47.05
C HIS A 598 12.74 42.96 -45.56
N ILE A 599 13.17 43.90 -44.71
CA ILE A 599 13.01 43.75 -43.25
C ILE A 599 11.56 44.07 -42.89
N TYR A 600 10.73 43.04 -42.85
CA TYR A 600 9.38 43.09 -42.28
C TYR A 600 9.32 42.16 -41.07
N THR A 601 9.10 42.73 -39.89
CA THR A 601 8.98 41.97 -38.63
C THR A 601 7.53 41.87 -38.18
N THR A 602 6.79 42.99 -38.15
CA THR A 602 5.31 43.02 -38.07
C THR A 602 4.75 44.25 -38.78
N ASP A 603 3.45 44.24 -39.03
CA ASP A 603 2.63 45.38 -39.51
C ASP A 603 2.63 46.57 -38.54
N THR A 604 3.12 46.39 -37.31
CA THR A 604 3.25 47.40 -36.25
C THR A 604 4.69 47.59 -35.77
N ALA A 605 5.69 47.12 -36.52
CA ALA A 605 7.08 47.36 -36.18
C ALA A 605 7.42 48.84 -36.40
N THR A 606 8.22 49.44 -35.51
CA THR A 606 8.70 50.82 -35.66
C THR A 606 9.42 51.03 -36.99
N THR A 607 10.23 50.05 -37.42
CA THR A 607 10.93 50.02 -38.72
C THR A 607 10.04 49.68 -39.93
N HIS A 608 8.72 49.58 -39.74
CA HIS A 608 7.74 49.39 -40.81
C HIS A 608 6.78 50.59 -40.90
N VAL A 609 6.45 51.20 -39.75
CA VAL A 609 5.63 52.43 -39.70
C VAL A 609 6.46 53.72 -39.79
N ASP A 610 7.78 53.65 -40.01
CA ASP A 610 8.66 54.81 -40.23
C ASP A 610 8.68 55.31 -41.70
N GLY A 611 8.12 54.54 -42.64
CA GLY A 611 8.04 54.88 -44.06
C GLY A 611 9.31 54.59 -44.89
N THR A 612 10.28 53.83 -44.37
CA THR A 612 11.55 53.52 -45.05
C THR A 612 11.57 52.15 -45.73
N VAL A 613 12.33 52.02 -46.83
CA VAL A 613 12.50 50.73 -47.55
C VAL A 613 13.74 50.01 -47.03
N GLN A 614 13.54 49.09 -46.09
CA GLN A 614 14.59 48.27 -45.49
C GLN A 614 14.84 46.98 -46.29
N LEU A 615 16.10 46.57 -46.48
CA LEU A 615 16.51 45.33 -47.16
C LEU A 615 17.07 44.31 -46.16
N ALA A 616 16.74 43.04 -46.35
CA ALA A 616 17.24 41.95 -45.52
C ALA A 616 18.76 41.73 -45.70
N ALA A 617 19.43 41.24 -44.65
CA ALA A 617 20.86 40.95 -44.69
C ALA A 617 21.20 39.88 -45.75
N GLY A 618 22.29 40.08 -46.48
CA GLY A 618 22.70 39.20 -47.61
C GLY A 618 22.13 39.59 -48.98
N PHE A 619 21.24 40.60 -49.04
CA PHE A 619 20.71 41.15 -50.29
C PHE A 619 21.27 42.56 -50.54
N ASN A 620 21.67 42.85 -51.78
CA ASN A 620 22.02 44.21 -52.19
C ASN A 620 21.56 44.56 -53.61
N LYS A 621 21.60 45.85 -53.93
CA LYS A 621 21.12 46.41 -55.21
C LYS A 621 22.01 46.06 -56.43
N VAL A 622 23.15 45.40 -56.22
CA VAL A 622 24.24 45.26 -57.22
C VAL A 622 24.62 43.80 -57.51
N GLY A 623 23.91 42.81 -56.97
CA GLY A 623 24.00 41.41 -57.42
C GLY A 623 24.32 40.36 -56.37
N THR A 624 24.56 40.75 -55.11
CA THR A 624 24.72 39.78 -54.02
C THR A 624 23.33 39.35 -53.54
N CYS A 625 23.00 38.07 -53.74
CA CYS A 625 21.74 37.44 -53.36
C CYS A 625 22.00 36.16 -52.54
N THR A 626 22.95 36.22 -51.61
CA THR A 626 23.58 35.03 -50.97
C THR A 626 22.66 34.20 -50.08
N GLY A 627 21.42 34.65 -49.84
CA GLY A 627 20.37 33.81 -49.28
C GLY A 627 19.88 32.69 -50.23
N CYS A 628 20.09 32.82 -51.54
CA CYS A 628 19.61 31.85 -52.56
C CYS A 628 20.62 31.57 -53.68
N HIS A 629 21.41 32.56 -54.10
CA HIS A 629 22.45 32.40 -55.12
C HIS A 629 23.80 32.85 -54.54
N GLN A 630 24.64 31.88 -54.17
CA GLN A 630 25.89 32.10 -53.46
C GLN A 630 27.04 32.59 -54.36
N GLN A 631 26.88 32.54 -55.67
CA GLN A 631 27.79 33.15 -56.63
C GLN A 631 27.10 34.30 -57.41
N SER A 632 27.89 35.15 -58.06
CA SER A 632 27.45 36.47 -58.54
C SER A 632 26.30 36.39 -59.56
N THR A 633 25.26 37.21 -59.36
CA THR A 633 24.05 37.29 -60.20
C THR A 633 23.60 38.75 -60.36
N THR A 634 22.57 39.04 -61.17
CA THR A 634 22.14 40.42 -61.46
C THR A 634 20.63 40.61 -61.28
N TRP A 635 20.21 41.24 -60.18
CA TRP A 635 18.80 41.44 -59.81
C TRP A 635 17.93 42.13 -60.87
N THR A 636 18.51 43.01 -61.69
CA THR A 636 17.80 43.71 -62.77
C THR A 636 17.64 42.87 -64.05
N GLY A 637 18.38 41.76 -64.18
CA GLY A 637 18.46 40.92 -65.41
C GLY A 637 17.56 39.68 -65.41
N GLY A 638 17.05 39.23 -64.27
CA GLY A 638 16.11 38.11 -64.18
C GLY A 638 16.75 36.72 -64.00
N ARG A 639 17.03 36.01 -65.09
CA ARG A 639 17.43 34.58 -65.07
C ARG A 639 18.92 34.38 -64.74
N VAL A 640 19.25 33.28 -64.06
CA VAL A 640 20.60 32.87 -63.61
C VAL A 640 21.06 31.55 -64.26
N SER A 641 22.35 31.17 -64.11
CA SER A 641 22.94 29.94 -64.68
C SER A 641 23.06 28.77 -63.67
N CYS A 642 23.44 27.58 -64.12
CA CYS A 642 23.63 26.40 -63.26
C CYS A 642 24.75 26.61 -62.20
N GLU A 643 25.80 27.31 -62.61
CA GLU A 643 26.98 27.65 -61.81
C GLU A 643 26.66 28.71 -60.75
N SER A 644 25.51 29.39 -60.83
CA SER A 644 25.00 30.23 -59.72
C SER A 644 24.62 29.40 -58.48
N CYS A 645 24.47 28.08 -58.64
CA CYS A 645 24.12 27.14 -57.58
C CYS A 645 25.18 26.07 -57.32
N HIS A 646 25.76 25.47 -58.37
CA HIS A 646 26.75 24.38 -58.26
C HIS A 646 28.19 24.90 -58.36
N SER A 647 28.99 24.58 -57.34
CA SER A 647 30.42 24.92 -57.30
C SER A 647 31.24 23.88 -58.05
N THR A 648 32.05 24.36 -58.99
CA THR A 648 33.04 23.55 -59.74
C THR A 648 34.48 23.79 -59.28
N ALA A 649 34.68 24.71 -58.32
CA ALA A 649 35.99 25.19 -57.88
C ALA A 649 36.16 25.24 -56.34
N GLY A 650 35.32 24.53 -55.58
CA GLY A 650 35.41 24.44 -54.11
C GLY A 650 34.93 25.68 -53.34
N GLY A 651 34.32 26.66 -54.02
CA GLY A 651 33.60 27.76 -53.36
C GLY A 651 32.26 27.31 -52.75
N ALA A 652 31.67 28.16 -51.91
CA ALA A 652 30.41 27.88 -51.22
C ALA A 652 29.26 27.51 -52.18
N LEU A 653 28.41 26.58 -51.75
CA LEU A 653 27.29 26.01 -52.52
C LEU A 653 25.98 26.68 -52.14
N SER A 654 25.09 26.90 -53.12
CA SER A 654 23.75 27.44 -52.84
C SER A 654 22.87 26.41 -52.14
N VAL A 655 22.02 26.87 -51.22
CA VAL A 655 21.12 26.04 -50.41
C VAL A 655 19.70 26.55 -50.57
N ILE A 656 18.81 25.75 -51.18
CA ILE A 656 17.41 26.12 -51.38
C ILE A 656 16.51 25.10 -50.69
N GLY A 657 15.55 25.54 -49.88
CA GLY A 657 14.63 24.63 -49.17
C GLY A 657 15.33 23.68 -48.19
N GLY A 658 16.54 24.03 -47.72
CA GLY A 658 17.42 23.14 -46.93
C GLY A 658 18.23 22.14 -47.77
N VAL A 659 18.03 22.08 -49.08
CA VAL A 659 18.80 21.25 -50.00
C VAL A 659 20.01 22.03 -50.49
N THR A 660 21.19 21.66 -50.01
CA THR A 660 22.46 22.11 -50.56
C THR A 660 22.64 21.56 -51.97
N ALA A 661 22.87 22.43 -52.94
CA ALA A 661 23.26 22.05 -54.30
C ALA A 661 24.51 21.14 -54.20
N PRO A 662 24.49 19.89 -54.71
CA PRO A 662 25.61 18.98 -54.48
C PRO A 662 26.92 19.47 -55.08
N ASP A 663 28.01 19.32 -54.32
CA ASP A 663 29.38 19.52 -54.79
C ASP A 663 29.69 18.57 -55.96
N LYS A 664 30.30 19.08 -57.03
CA LYS A 664 30.66 18.29 -58.23
C LYS A 664 32.17 18.23 -58.49
N THR A 665 33.02 18.71 -57.57
CA THR A 665 34.50 18.66 -57.69
C THR A 665 35.03 17.23 -57.85
N LEU A 666 34.48 16.25 -57.12
CA LEU A 666 34.85 14.84 -57.26
C LEU A 666 34.29 14.17 -58.53
N ALA A 667 33.20 14.68 -59.09
CA ALA A 667 32.56 14.08 -60.27
C ALA A 667 33.54 14.04 -61.46
N ALA A 668 34.34 15.10 -61.64
CA ALA A 668 35.33 15.23 -62.71
C ALA A 668 36.65 14.44 -62.47
N THR A 669 36.84 13.82 -61.30
CA THR A 669 38.14 13.23 -60.91
C THR A 669 38.06 11.81 -60.33
N LYS A 670 36.97 11.46 -59.65
CA LYS A 670 36.73 10.17 -58.99
C LYS A 670 35.41 9.50 -59.41
N GLY A 671 34.39 10.27 -59.78
CA GLY A 671 33.11 9.76 -60.30
C GLY A 671 33.08 9.49 -61.81
N HIS A 672 31.88 9.34 -62.37
CA HIS A 672 31.68 9.05 -63.81
C HIS A 672 32.06 10.19 -64.78
N GLY A 673 32.36 11.40 -64.28
CA GLY A 673 32.94 12.48 -65.08
C GLY A 673 34.46 12.39 -65.24
N ARG A 674 35.14 11.46 -64.54
CA ARG A 674 36.61 11.33 -64.59
C ARG A 674 37.14 10.88 -65.94
N THR A 675 38.40 11.22 -66.22
CA THR A 675 39.16 10.74 -67.39
C THR A 675 39.06 9.21 -67.51
N GLY A 676 38.66 8.74 -68.70
CA GLY A 676 38.35 7.34 -68.98
C GLY A 676 36.86 6.95 -68.85
N ILE A 677 35.99 7.86 -68.39
CA ILE A 677 34.52 7.68 -68.35
C ILE A 677 33.79 8.92 -68.88
N ALA A 678 34.19 10.12 -68.43
CA ALA A 678 33.92 11.43 -69.02
C ALA A 678 32.45 11.76 -69.42
N GLN A 679 31.48 11.50 -68.54
CA GLN A 679 30.08 11.85 -68.78
C GLN A 679 29.75 13.32 -68.44
N ALA A 680 28.87 13.96 -69.23
CA ALA A 680 28.47 15.36 -69.10
C ALA A 680 27.19 15.54 -68.27
N CYS A 681 27.04 16.68 -67.58
CA CYS A 681 25.91 16.93 -66.67
C CYS A 681 24.53 16.78 -67.33
N THR A 682 24.34 17.30 -68.54
CA THR A 682 23.07 17.23 -69.28
C THR A 682 22.79 15.85 -69.91
N ALA A 683 23.73 14.90 -69.84
CA ALA A 683 23.43 13.49 -70.12
C ALA A 683 22.60 12.85 -69.00
N CYS A 684 22.54 13.49 -67.82
CA CYS A 684 21.73 13.07 -66.68
C CYS A 684 20.67 14.10 -66.24
N HIS A 685 20.86 15.41 -66.45
CA HIS A 685 20.04 16.46 -65.82
C HIS A 685 19.36 17.46 -66.80
N ASP A 686 18.18 17.96 -66.43
CA ASP A 686 17.38 18.97 -67.13
C ASP A 686 17.60 20.41 -66.58
N ASN A 687 17.71 21.38 -67.49
CA ASN A 687 17.90 22.80 -67.19
C ASN A 687 16.59 23.62 -67.12
N SER A 688 15.49 23.11 -67.67
CA SER A 688 14.25 23.87 -67.88
C SER A 688 13.17 23.58 -66.83
N GLY A 689 13.29 22.47 -66.09
CA GLY A 689 12.44 22.16 -64.94
C GLY A 689 12.40 23.25 -63.86
N SER A 690 11.35 23.21 -63.05
CA SER A 690 11.00 24.19 -62.00
C SER A 690 12.17 24.56 -61.08
N HIS A 691 12.16 25.78 -60.55
CA HIS A 691 13.12 26.18 -59.52
C HIS A 691 13.10 25.16 -58.37
N ILE A 692 14.28 24.74 -57.90
CA ILE A 692 14.36 23.75 -56.81
C ILE A 692 13.63 24.31 -55.60
N SER A 693 12.67 23.54 -55.07
CA SER A 693 11.86 23.86 -53.90
C SER A 693 12.37 23.15 -52.64
N GLY A 694 13.09 22.03 -52.81
CA GLY A 694 13.49 21.13 -51.74
C GLY A 694 12.43 20.09 -51.36
N VAL A 695 11.22 20.18 -51.91
CA VAL A 695 10.02 19.47 -51.43
C VAL A 695 9.46 18.46 -52.44
N LEU A 696 9.73 18.62 -53.74
CA LEU A 696 9.03 17.91 -54.81
C LEU A 696 9.84 16.77 -55.46
N GLY A 697 11.01 16.40 -54.92
CA GLY A 697 11.96 15.49 -55.57
C GLY A 697 12.70 16.12 -56.76
N ASP A 698 12.43 17.40 -57.01
CA ASP A 698 13.04 18.30 -57.99
C ASP A 698 14.56 18.47 -57.81
N ASN A 699 15.07 18.23 -56.60
CA ASN A 699 16.48 18.23 -56.20
C ASN A 699 17.44 17.57 -57.22
N ASN A 700 17.02 16.45 -57.82
CA ASN A 700 17.89 15.65 -58.68
C ASN A 700 17.84 16.08 -60.16
N ARG A 701 16.81 16.82 -60.59
CA ARG A 701 16.59 17.28 -61.98
C ARG A 701 16.84 16.23 -63.07
N LEU A 702 16.65 14.93 -62.79
CA LEU A 702 17.08 13.88 -63.72
C LEU A 702 16.21 13.84 -64.99
N LEU A 703 16.82 13.46 -66.12
CA LEU A 703 16.09 13.06 -67.31
C LEU A 703 15.14 11.90 -66.96
N SER A 704 13.91 11.93 -67.46
CA SER A 704 12.84 11.00 -67.05
C SER A 704 13.22 9.51 -67.13
N GLY A 705 13.97 9.10 -68.14
CA GLY A 705 14.45 7.73 -68.34
C GLY A 705 15.48 7.22 -67.31
N LEU A 706 15.96 8.08 -66.40
CA LEU A 706 16.85 7.72 -65.28
C LEU A 706 16.10 7.60 -63.93
N THR A 707 14.77 7.68 -63.94
CA THR A 707 13.93 7.66 -62.74
C THR A 707 12.96 6.48 -62.75
N GLY A 708 12.72 5.83 -61.61
CA GLY A 708 11.79 4.70 -61.51
C GLY A 708 12.10 3.72 -60.37
N ALA A 709 12.12 2.43 -60.70
CA ALA A 709 12.39 1.33 -59.76
C ALA A 709 13.84 1.34 -59.21
N ALA A 710 14.08 0.53 -58.18
CA ALA A 710 15.38 0.46 -57.50
C ALA A 710 16.55 0.12 -58.47
N ASN A 711 17.66 0.85 -58.31
CA ASN A 711 18.88 0.75 -59.12
C ASN A 711 18.69 1.07 -60.62
N GLN A 712 17.55 1.58 -61.10
CA GLN A 712 17.35 1.87 -62.53
C GLN A 712 18.36 2.89 -63.07
N GLU A 713 18.72 3.87 -62.25
CA GLU A 713 19.77 4.87 -62.50
C GLU A 713 21.15 4.23 -62.77
N CYS A 714 21.44 3.08 -62.14
CA CYS A 714 22.64 2.29 -62.39
C CYS A 714 22.45 1.31 -63.56
N ASN A 715 21.35 0.54 -63.54
CA ASN A 715 21.04 -0.52 -64.49
C ASN A 715 20.92 -0.01 -65.94
N TYR A 716 20.48 1.25 -66.12
CA TYR A 716 20.47 1.95 -67.40
C TYR A 716 21.81 1.89 -68.13
N CYS A 717 22.92 1.78 -67.38
CA CYS A 717 24.26 1.52 -67.90
C CYS A 717 24.77 0.10 -67.57
N HIS A 718 24.69 -0.33 -66.31
CA HIS A 718 25.39 -1.52 -65.81
C HIS A 718 24.82 -2.88 -66.23
N ASN A 719 23.62 -2.92 -66.81
CA ASN A 719 23.08 -4.14 -67.43
C ASN A 719 23.15 -4.09 -68.97
N ASN A 720 23.92 -3.16 -69.54
CA ASN A 720 24.04 -2.95 -70.98
C ASN A 720 25.52 -3.00 -71.42
N ALA A 721 25.89 -4.07 -72.14
CA ALA A 721 27.25 -4.29 -72.63
C ALA A 721 27.73 -3.25 -73.68
N ALA A 722 26.84 -2.41 -74.22
CA ALA A 722 27.22 -1.26 -75.05
C ALA A 722 27.58 0.01 -74.23
N LYS A 723 27.43 -0.05 -72.90
CA LYS A 723 27.69 1.07 -71.96
C LYS A 723 28.72 0.75 -70.88
N VAL A 724 28.98 -0.54 -70.56
CA VAL A 724 29.96 -0.96 -69.54
C VAL A 724 30.80 -2.17 -69.99
N THR A 725 31.95 -2.38 -69.36
CA THR A 725 32.82 -3.54 -69.63
C THR A 725 32.33 -4.82 -68.93
N PRO A 726 32.72 -6.04 -69.38
CA PRO A 726 32.25 -7.30 -68.79
C PRO A 726 32.54 -7.48 -67.29
N GLN A 727 33.55 -6.78 -66.76
CA GLN A 727 33.91 -6.78 -65.33
C GLN A 727 32.92 -5.99 -64.45
N HIS A 728 32.08 -5.16 -65.05
CA HIS A 728 31.13 -4.26 -64.37
C HIS A 728 29.67 -4.48 -64.83
N LEU A 729 29.43 -5.63 -65.47
CA LEU A 729 28.15 -6.07 -66.01
C LEU A 729 27.46 -6.99 -64.98
N ASN A 730 26.14 -6.84 -64.77
CA ASN A 730 25.33 -7.69 -63.88
C ASN A 730 25.82 -7.74 -62.41
N MET A 731 26.04 -6.58 -61.80
CA MET A 731 26.54 -6.44 -60.42
C MET A 731 25.56 -6.99 -59.37
N GLN A 732 26.06 -7.69 -58.32
CA GLN A 732 25.21 -8.28 -57.27
C GLN A 732 24.86 -7.30 -56.12
N VAL A 733 23.96 -7.72 -55.23
CA VAL A 733 23.52 -7.00 -54.02
C VAL A 733 23.67 -7.85 -52.74
N HIS A 734 23.55 -7.24 -51.56
CA HIS A 734 23.75 -7.89 -50.25
C HIS A 734 22.62 -8.89 -49.91
N VAL A 735 22.87 -9.93 -49.08
CA VAL A 735 21.78 -10.75 -48.51
C VAL A 735 20.89 -9.93 -47.56
N GLY A 736 19.62 -10.29 -47.46
CA GLY A 736 18.63 -9.55 -46.67
C GLY A 736 17.97 -8.39 -47.44
N SER A 737 16.83 -7.92 -46.94
CA SER A 737 15.96 -7.04 -47.71
C SER A 737 16.47 -5.59 -47.83
N GLY A 738 16.90 -5.20 -49.02
CA GLY A 738 16.80 -3.80 -49.49
C GLY A 738 18.08 -3.02 -49.80
N ALA A 739 19.26 -3.64 -49.87
CA ALA A 739 20.50 -2.94 -50.24
C ALA A 739 20.52 -2.53 -51.73
N THR A 740 20.47 -1.21 -52.02
CA THR A 740 20.60 -0.64 -53.37
C THR A 740 22.07 -0.40 -53.73
N CYS A 741 22.38 -0.24 -55.02
CA CYS A 741 23.72 0.14 -55.47
C CYS A 741 24.15 1.48 -54.85
N ALA A 742 23.23 2.45 -54.78
CA ALA A 742 23.44 3.76 -54.17
C ALA A 742 23.62 3.71 -52.64
N ALA A 743 23.24 2.62 -51.94
CA ALA A 743 23.54 2.44 -50.52
C ALA A 743 25.02 2.10 -50.27
N CYS A 744 25.75 1.66 -51.31
CA CYS A 744 27.16 1.27 -51.23
C CYS A 744 28.10 2.15 -52.08
N HIS A 745 27.62 2.88 -53.10
CA HIS A 745 28.46 3.67 -54.02
C HIS A 745 27.83 5.03 -54.39
N ASP A 746 28.65 6.07 -54.58
CA ASP A 746 28.22 7.36 -55.16
C ASP A 746 28.74 7.52 -56.60
N ALA A 747 27.83 7.77 -57.55
CA ALA A 747 28.13 8.00 -58.96
C ALA A 747 29.01 9.24 -59.23
N HIS A 748 29.10 10.18 -58.28
CA HIS A 748 29.98 11.35 -58.33
C HIS A 748 31.38 11.05 -57.76
N GLY A 749 31.59 9.85 -57.21
CA GLY A 749 32.85 9.42 -56.62
C GLY A 749 33.07 9.97 -55.21
N THR A 750 33.93 9.29 -54.46
CA THR A 750 34.19 9.57 -53.05
C THR A 750 35.69 9.58 -52.76
N ALA A 751 36.07 9.73 -51.49
CA ALA A 751 37.45 9.56 -51.03
C ALA A 751 37.90 8.09 -50.91
N ASN A 752 36.97 7.13 -50.84
CA ASN A 752 37.27 5.71 -50.74
C ASN A 752 37.57 5.10 -52.12
N ALA A 753 38.14 3.89 -52.13
CA ALA A 753 38.32 3.12 -53.36
C ALA A 753 36.96 2.79 -54.04
N ASN A 754 36.98 2.58 -55.36
CA ASN A 754 35.86 2.03 -56.14
C ASN A 754 34.50 2.74 -55.94
N MET A 755 34.52 4.07 -55.77
CA MET A 755 33.34 4.92 -55.51
C MET A 755 32.55 4.55 -54.24
N VAL A 756 33.12 3.72 -53.36
CA VAL A 756 32.46 3.23 -52.14
C VAL A 756 32.02 4.40 -51.26
N ALA A 757 30.77 4.37 -50.79
CA ALA A 757 30.19 5.44 -49.99
C ALA A 757 31.06 5.73 -48.75
N THR A 758 31.31 7.01 -48.46
CA THR A 758 32.00 7.45 -47.24
C THR A 758 31.11 7.36 -46.00
N SER A 759 29.81 7.10 -46.18
CA SER A 759 28.92 6.68 -45.11
C SER A 759 27.94 5.60 -45.58
N MET A 760 27.75 4.57 -44.75
CA MET A 760 26.73 3.54 -44.94
C MET A 760 25.92 3.41 -43.66
N ASN A 761 24.58 3.39 -43.75
CA ASN A 761 23.68 3.27 -42.60
C ASN A 761 24.05 4.22 -41.43
N ALA A 762 24.28 5.49 -41.76
CA ALA A 762 24.75 6.56 -40.86
C ALA A 762 26.02 6.19 -40.06
N THR A 763 26.96 5.48 -40.68
CA THR A 763 28.29 5.15 -40.13
C THR A 763 29.33 5.63 -41.12
N SER A 764 30.34 6.40 -40.70
CA SER A 764 31.45 6.75 -41.58
C SER A 764 32.23 5.49 -41.95
N VAL A 765 32.41 5.23 -43.25
CA VAL A 765 33.11 4.06 -43.77
C VAL A 765 34.48 4.49 -44.29
N SER A 766 35.53 3.85 -43.76
CA SER A 766 36.89 3.90 -44.30
C SER A 766 37.17 2.57 -44.99
N PHE A 767 37.46 2.59 -46.29
CA PHE A 767 37.77 1.38 -47.05
C PHE A 767 38.91 1.59 -48.03
N SER A 768 40.04 0.95 -47.74
CA SER A 768 41.25 0.93 -48.59
C SER A 768 41.29 -0.27 -49.54
N GLY A 769 40.61 -1.38 -49.21
CA GLY A 769 40.37 -2.49 -50.13
C GLY A 769 40.27 -3.89 -49.50
N THR A 770 40.74 -4.05 -48.26
CA THR A 770 40.81 -5.35 -47.54
C THR A 770 40.30 -5.27 -46.09
N ASP A 771 39.95 -4.07 -45.64
CA ASP A 771 39.66 -3.62 -44.29
C ASP A 771 38.15 -3.63 -43.98
N PHE A 772 37.49 -4.76 -44.24
CA PHE A 772 36.04 -4.95 -44.05
C PHE A 772 35.55 -4.72 -42.61
N VAL A 773 36.41 -4.98 -41.62
CA VAL A 773 36.23 -4.63 -40.21
C VAL A 773 37.52 -4.03 -39.66
N ASN A 774 37.42 -3.03 -38.78
CA ASN A 774 38.57 -2.39 -38.15
C ASN A 774 38.33 -2.07 -36.66
N THR A 775 39.38 -1.72 -35.93
CA THR A 775 39.31 -1.44 -34.48
C THR A 775 38.70 -0.08 -34.15
N GLN A 776 38.47 0.77 -35.15
CA GLN A 776 37.78 2.06 -35.05
C GLN A 776 36.26 1.93 -35.23
N GLY A 777 35.75 0.74 -35.61
CA GLY A 777 34.33 0.50 -35.88
C GLY A 777 33.82 1.12 -37.20
N THR A 778 34.73 1.51 -38.10
CA THR A 778 34.42 2.20 -39.38
C THR A 778 34.60 1.31 -40.61
N GLY A 779 34.72 -0.01 -40.42
CA GLY A 779 34.76 -0.98 -41.51
C GLY A 779 33.38 -1.19 -42.14
N VAL A 780 33.37 -1.60 -43.41
CA VAL A 780 32.17 -1.77 -44.25
C VAL A 780 31.09 -2.63 -43.57
N CYS A 781 31.46 -3.75 -42.95
CA CYS A 781 30.48 -4.64 -42.31
C CYS A 781 29.90 -4.05 -41.01
N GLN A 782 30.75 -3.41 -40.21
CA GLN A 782 30.38 -2.80 -38.92
C GLN A 782 29.38 -1.63 -39.09
N ALA A 783 29.37 -0.99 -40.26
CA ALA A 783 28.42 0.06 -40.59
C ALA A 783 26.97 -0.42 -40.68
N CYS A 784 26.76 -1.63 -41.21
CA CYS A 784 25.43 -2.21 -41.46
C CYS A 784 24.99 -3.20 -40.38
N HIS A 785 25.93 -3.87 -39.71
CA HIS A 785 25.66 -4.82 -38.62
C HIS A 785 25.09 -4.11 -37.38
N THR A 786 23.76 -4.17 -37.22
CA THR A 786 23.02 -3.53 -36.11
C THR A 786 22.20 -4.52 -35.26
N ALA A 787 21.72 -5.61 -35.85
CA ALA A 787 20.95 -6.66 -35.18
C ALA A 787 21.76 -7.95 -34.90
N THR A 788 22.99 -8.05 -35.40
CA THR A 788 23.90 -9.18 -35.17
C THR A 788 24.38 -9.23 -33.72
N LEU A 789 24.82 -10.43 -33.28
CA LEU A 789 25.46 -10.62 -31.97
C LEU A 789 26.93 -10.16 -31.94
N TYR A 790 27.56 -9.99 -33.11
CA TYR A 790 28.98 -9.71 -33.28
C TYR A 790 29.24 -8.73 -34.44
N PHE A 791 30.35 -8.00 -34.35
CA PHE A 791 30.69 -6.81 -35.16
C PHE A 791 29.56 -5.82 -35.31
N LYS A 792 28.84 -5.62 -34.19
CA LYS A 792 27.71 -4.73 -34.08
C LYS A 792 28.21 -3.30 -33.83
N LYS A 793 27.71 -2.35 -34.63
CA LYS A 793 28.05 -0.93 -34.57
C LYS A 793 28.12 -0.40 -33.12
N GLY A 794 29.32 0.03 -32.71
CA GLY A 794 29.57 0.64 -31.40
C GLY A 794 29.85 -0.31 -30.23
N VAL A 795 29.96 -1.63 -30.47
CA VAL A 795 30.38 -2.62 -29.46
C VAL A 795 31.84 -3.01 -29.73
N ASN A 796 32.69 -3.03 -28.70
CA ASN A 796 34.01 -3.65 -28.78
C ASN A 796 33.88 -5.15 -28.46
N GLU A 797 33.77 -6.00 -29.49
CA GLU A 797 33.78 -7.45 -29.27
C GLU A 797 35.19 -8.01 -29.10
N THR A 798 35.46 -8.64 -27.96
CA THR A 798 36.68 -9.44 -27.71
C THR A 798 36.51 -10.92 -28.03
N ASN A 799 35.32 -11.34 -28.48
CA ASN A 799 34.86 -12.74 -28.44
C ASN A 799 34.43 -13.29 -29.83
N HIS A 800 34.89 -12.68 -30.94
CA HIS A 800 34.60 -13.13 -32.30
C HIS A 800 35.79 -12.87 -33.25
N PRO A 801 36.10 -13.72 -34.26
CA PRO A 801 37.28 -13.56 -35.12
C PRO A 801 37.22 -12.32 -36.03
N THR A 802 38.28 -11.50 -36.02
CA THR A 802 38.34 -10.16 -36.65
C THR A 802 38.95 -10.12 -38.06
N THR A 803 39.35 -11.26 -38.61
CA THR A 803 39.95 -11.38 -39.95
C THR A 803 39.28 -12.51 -40.74
N ASN A 804 39.59 -12.63 -42.04
CA ASN A 804 39.08 -13.68 -42.92
C ASN A 804 37.54 -13.78 -42.95
N CYS A 805 36.84 -12.65 -42.83
CA CYS A 805 35.39 -12.62 -42.70
C CYS A 805 34.66 -13.35 -43.84
N LEU A 806 35.21 -13.28 -45.06
CA LEU A 806 34.62 -13.88 -46.26
C LEU A 806 34.68 -15.42 -46.27
N ASP A 807 35.62 -16.04 -45.53
CA ASP A 807 35.70 -17.50 -45.36
C ASP A 807 34.47 -18.05 -44.60
N CYS A 808 33.81 -17.20 -43.81
CA CYS A 808 32.59 -17.50 -43.08
C CYS A 808 31.35 -16.75 -43.61
N HIS A 809 31.50 -15.85 -44.58
CA HIS A 809 30.46 -14.96 -45.14
C HIS A 809 30.79 -14.59 -46.60
N ALA A 810 30.60 -15.50 -47.56
CA ALA A 810 31.05 -15.30 -48.96
C ALA A 810 30.04 -14.53 -49.85
N HIS A 811 30.52 -14.00 -51.00
CA HIS A 811 29.65 -13.67 -52.13
C HIS A 811 29.20 -14.97 -52.82
N ASN A 812 27.89 -15.14 -53.05
CA ASN A 812 27.30 -16.38 -53.54
C ASN A 812 26.56 -16.15 -54.87
N ALA A 813 27.18 -16.59 -55.98
CA ALA A 813 26.61 -16.49 -57.31
C ALA A 813 25.32 -17.32 -57.49
N THR A 814 25.14 -18.41 -56.73
CA THR A 814 23.97 -19.28 -56.81
C THR A 814 22.73 -18.63 -56.17
N SER A 815 22.91 -17.81 -55.13
CA SER A 815 21.83 -17.04 -54.50
C SER A 815 21.74 -15.59 -55.00
N GLY A 816 22.60 -15.19 -55.96
CA GLY A 816 22.68 -13.84 -56.50
C GLY A 816 23.05 -12.75 -55.48
N THR A 817 23.59 -13.12 -54.33
CA THR A 817 23.66 -12.27 -53.11
C THR A 817 24.94 -12.48 -52.29
N ALA A 818 25.19 -11.62 -51.30
CA ALA A 818 26.47 -11.59 -50.56
C ALA A 818 26.37 -11.62 -49.02
N PHE A 819 27.26 -12.41 -48.38
CA PHE A 819 27.71 -12.42 -46.96
C PHE A 819 26.84 -13.18 -45.90
N GLU A 820 26.93 -14.52 -45.76
CA GLU A 820 26.03 -15.37 -44.91
C GLU A 820 26.71 -16.42 -43.94
N PRO A 821 26.26 -16.62 -42.66
CA PRO A 821 26.94 -17.40 -41.55
C PRO A 821 26.40 -18.82 -41.18
N ASN A 822 26.89 -19.47 -40.08
CA ASN A 822 26.74 -20.95 -39.90
C ASN A 822 26.88 -21.72 -38.50
N ARG A 823 26.82 -21.19 -37.23
CA ARG A 823 27.24 -21.98 -35.98
C ARG A 823 26.34 -21.94 -34.70
N ALA A 824 26.67 -22.75 -33.64
CA ALA A 824 25.79 -23.20 -32.51
C ALA A 824 26.39 -23.24 -31.04
N CYS A 825 25.77 -23.94 -30.05
CA CYS A 825 25.78 -23.58 -28.60
C CYS A 825 26.55 -24.38 -27.49
N ASP A 826 26.30 -25.69 -27.22
CA ASP A 826 26.65 -26.35 -25.92
C ASP A 826 28.17 -26.49 -25.61
N SER A 827 29.01 -26.06 -26.54
CA SER A 827 30.47 -26.03 -26.51
C SER A 827 31.13 -25.22 -25.39
N CYS A 828 30.36 -24.53 -24.52
CA CYS A 828 30.91 -23.47 -23.65
C CYS A 828 30.78 -23.70 -22.12
N HIS A 829 29.70 -24.29 -21.59
CA HIS A 829 29.39 -24.15 -20.15
C HIS A 829 29.66 -25.38 -19.24
N GLY A 830 29.44 -26.61 -19.70
CA GLY A 830 29.72 -27.84 -18.90
C GLY A 830 28.57 -28.37 -18.04
N TYR A 831 28.79 -29.51 -17.37
CA TYR A 831 27.76 -30.29 -16.66
C TYR A 831 28.38 -31.33 -15.69
N PRO A 832 27.77 -31.60 -14.52
CA PRO A 832 26.68 -30.85 -13.90
C PRO A 832 27.16 -29.48 -13.39
N PRO A 833 26.27 -28.48 -13.23
CA PRO A 833 26.63 -27.18 -12.66
C PRO A 833 26.94 -27.29 -11.15
N ALA A 834 27.99 -26.61 -10.70
CA ALA A 834 28.56 -26.74 -9.35
C ALA A 834 28.65 -25.39 -8.58
N PRO A 835 28.34 -25.38 -7.27
CA PRO A 835 28.26 -24.17 -6.45
C PRO A 835 29.65 -23.55 -6.17
N ARG A 836 29.70 -22.21 -6.06
CA ARG A 836 30.96 -21.47 -5.83
C ARG A 836 31.68 -21.76 -4.51
N LYS A 837 30.97 -22.17 -3.45
CA LYS A 837 31.58 -22.64 -2.19
C LYS A 837 30.78 -23.78 -1.57
N THR A 838 31.50 -24.65 -0.86
CA THR A 838 31.01 -25.85 -0.17
C THR A 838 31.43 -25.81 1.31
N LEU A 839 30.84 -26.67 2.14
CA LEU A 839 31.19 -26.77 3.57
C LEU A 839 32.48 -27.56 3.84
N THR A 840 32.80 -28.51 2.96
CA THR A 840 34.06 -29.25 2.89
C THR A 840 34.70 -28.99 1.52
N ALA A 841 36.01 -29.10 1.40
CA ALA A 841 36.67 -28.96 0.11
C ALA A 841 36.26 -30.12 -0.82
N VAL A 842 35.76 -29.80 -2.02
CA VAL A 842 35.40 -30.79 -3.05
C VAL A 842 36.20 -30.52 -4.31
N SER A 843 36.84 -31.55 -4.86
CA SER A 843 37.49 -31.51 -6.17
C SER A 843 36.57 -32.08 -7.25
N PHE A 844 36.62 -31.49 -8.44
CA PHE A 844 35.94 -31.96 -9.66
C PHE A 844 36.71 -31.49 -10.91
N GLY A 845 36.21 -31.78 -12.12
CA GLY A 845 36.91 -31.48 -13.37
C GLY A 845 38.03 -32.47 -13.70
N VAL A 846 38.05 -33.63 -13.02
CA VAL A 846 39.03 -34.70 -13.20
C VAL A 846 38.31 -35.94 -13.75
N GLN A 847 38.98 -36.74 -14.57
CA GLN A 847 38.41 -37.96 -15.16
C GLN A 847 37.86 -38.90 -14.05
N GLY A 848 36.59 -39.33 -14.19
CA GLY A 848 35.90 -40.14 -13.17
C GLY A 848 35.40 -39.37 -11.95
N ASN A 849 35.60 -38.05 -11.87
CA ASN A 849 35.19 -37.19 -10.77
C ASN A 849 34.61 -35.85 -11.28
N TRP A 850 33.39 -35.93 -11.81
CA TRP A 850 32.61 -34.85 -12.42
C TRP A 850 33.44 -34.08 -13.47
N SER A 851 33.92 -34.78 -14.49
CA SER A 851 34.95 -34.29 -15.42
C SER A 851 34.52 -33.14 -16.33
N SER A 852 33.24 -33.01 -16.64
CA SER A 852 32.69 -31.89 -17.43
C SER A 852 32.11 -30.76 -16.56
N ALA A 853 32.16 -30.88 -15.23
CA ALA A 853 31.64 -29.87 -14.32
C ALA A 853 32.52 -28.62 -14.28
N ARG A 854 31.91 -27.45 -14.14
CA ARG A 854 32.57 -26.16 -13.95
C ARG A 854 31.87 -25.41 -12.81
N PHE A 855 32.62 -24.59 -12.07
CA PHE A 855 32.04 -23.67 -11.10
C PHE A 855 31.12 -22.68 -11.80
N GLU A 856 29.94 -22.46 -11.24
CA GLU A 856 29.02 -21.39 -11.66
C GLU A 856 29.58 -20.00 -11.30
N ASP A 857 29.12 -18.95 -11.98
CA ASP A 857 29.50 -17.56 -11.69
C ASP A 857 28.51 -16.87 -10.70
N TYR A 858 27.48 -17.57 -10.24
CA TYR A 858 26.43 -17.10 -9.33
C TYR A 858 26.33 -17.96 -8.05
N SER A 859 25.42 -17.64 -7.12
CA SER A 859 25.26 -18.34 -5.83
C SER A 859 23.77 -18.51 -5.52
N GLY A 860 23.41 -19.53 -4.74
CA GLY A 860 22.02 -19.99 -4.50
C GLY A 860 21.65 -21.32 -5.14
N GLY A 861 22.46 -21.85 -6.07
CA GLY A 861 22.21 -23.10 -6.80
C GLY A 861 23.09 -24.29 -6.36
N GLY A 862 22.67 -25.50 -6.71
CA GLY A 862 23.56 -26.67 -6.83
C GLY A 862 24.23 -27.25 -5.57
N GLY A 863 23.95 -26.74 -4.37
CA GLY A 863 24.62 -27.16 -3.13
C GLY A 863 24.65 -28.68 -2.85
N ALA A 864 23.63 -29.41 -3.30
CA ALA A 864 23.55 -30.87 -3.17
C ALA A 864 24.26 -31.64 -4.30
N HIS A 865 24.49 -31.04 -5.47
CA HIS A 865 25.00 -31.72 -6.68
C HIS A 865 26.40 -32.33 -6.48
N VAL A 866 27.19 -31.75 -5.59
CA VAL A 866 28.57 -32.14 -5.27
C VAL A 866 28.69 -32.97 -3.98
N VAL A 867 27.55 -33.39 -3.40
CA VAL A 867 27.49 -34.28 -2.23
C VAL A 867 27.53 -35.74 -2.67
N ALA A 868 28.40 -36.55 -2.05
CA ALA A 868 28.46 -37.98 -2.32
C ALA A 868 27.10 -38.65 -2.05
N GLY A 869 26.59 -39.39 -3.02
CA GLY A 869 25.26 -40.03 -2.97
C GLY A 869 24.11 -39.20 -3.53
N HIS A 870 24.31 -37.94 -3.92
CA HIS A 870 23.26 -37.11 -4.56
C HIS A 870 23.34 -37.08 -6.09
N ILE A 871 24.53 -36.99 -6.69
CA ILE A 871 24.75 -37.16 -8.14
C ILE A 871 25.96 -38.08 -8.37
N PRO A 872 25.90 -39.05 -9.30
CA PRO A 872 27.02 -39.93 -9.59
C PRO A 872 28.20 -39.19 -10.24
N LYS A 873 29.43 -39.56 -9.86
CA LYS A 873 30.67 -38.88 -10.24
C LYS A 873 31.06 -38.99 -11.73
N ASN A 874 30.39 -39.85 -12.50
CA ASN A 874 30.62 -40.05 -13.93
C ASN A 874 29.56 -39.36 -14.82
N ALA A 875 28.66 -38.55 -14.24
CA ALA A 875 27.61 -37.85 -14.98
C ALA A 875 28.17 -36.89 -16.05
N LYS A 876 27.59 -36.93 -17.26
CA LYS A 876 28.02 -36.18 -18.46
C LYS A 876 26.84 -35.43 -19.09
N ALA A 877 27.11 -34.39 -19.88
CA ALA A 877 26.07 -33.52 -20.46
C ALA A 877 24.99 -34.27 -21.26
N SER A 878 25.34 -35.37 -21.93
CA SER A 878 24.39 -36.21 -22.67
C SER A 878 23.46 -37.09 -21.82
N ASP A 879 23.60 -37.10 -20.49
CA ASP A 879 22.68 -37.80 -19.58
C ASP A 879 21.39 -37.00 -19.29
N GLY A 880 21.35 -35.72 -19.67
CA GLY A 880 20.19 -34.83 -19.58
C GLY A 880 19.71 -34.58 -18.14
N TRP A 881 18.59 -35.21 -17.76
CA TRP A 881 17.98 -35.10 -16.41
C TRP A 881 17.90 -36.44 -15.68
N THR A 882 18.41 -37.52 -16.28
CA THR A 882 18.22 -38.91 -15.85
C THR A 882 18.70 -39.16 -14.42
N ASN A 883 19.81 -38.52 -14.03
CA ASN A 883 20.42 -38.67 -12.71
C ASN A 883 19.65 -37.96 -11.57
N CYS A 884 18.69 -37.08 -11.87
CA CYS A 884 18.03 -36.22 -10.87
C CYS A 884 16.58 -36.66 -10.55
N ILE A 885 15.88 -37.23 -11.54
CA ILE A 885 14.45 -37.54 -11.47
C ILE A 885 14.08 -38.65 -10.45
N PRO A 886 14.90 -39.68 -10.13
CA PRO A 886 14.50 -40.75 -9.20
C PRO A 886 14.02 -40.27 -7.82
N CYS A 887 14.61 -39.19 -7.31
CA CYS A 887 14.31 -38.58 -6.00
C CYS A 887 13.50 -37.28 -6.09
N HIS A 888 13.50 -36.61 -7.26
CA HIS A 888 12.95 -35.26 -7.43
C HIS A 888 11.94 -35.17 -8.58
N ALA A 889 10.68 -34.90 -8.22
CA ALA A 889 9.58 -34.83 -9.17
C ALA A 889 9.57 -33.49 -9.94
N GLY A 890 9.77 -33.55 -11.26
CA GLY A 890 9.55 -32.41 -12.18
C GLY A 890 10.64 -32.20 -13.27
N GLY A 891 11.82 -32.81 -13.13
CA GLY A 891 12.87 -32.78 -14.16
C GLY A 891 13.21 -31.36 -14.66
N ALA A 892 13.21 -31.18 -15.99
CA ALA A 892 13.47 -29.89 -16.63
C ALA A 892 12.46 -28.80 -16.27
N ALA A 893 11.18 -29.14 -16.06
CA ALA A 893 10.13 -28.17 -15.73
C ALA A 893 10.25 -27.61 -14.30
N ALA A 894 10.98 -28.30 -13.42
CA ALA A 894 11.35 -27.82 -12.08
C ALA A 894 12.56 -26.85 -12.09
N HIS A 895 13.25 -26.73 -13.24
CA HIS A 895 14.48 -25.97 -13.45
C HIS A 895 14.33 -25.06 -14.69
N ALA A 896 13.33 -24.18 -14.67
CA ALA A 896 13.01 -23.30 -15.80
C ALA A 896 14.19 -22.38 -16.16
N LYS A 897 14.53 -22.32 -17.45
CA LYS A 897 15.70 -21.57 -17.95
C LYS A 897 15.32 -20.17 -18.43
N VAL A 898 15.70 -19.16 -17.66
CA VAL A 898 15.68 -17.74 -18.05
C VAL A 898 17.10 -17.18 -17.98
N ILE A 899 17.57 -16.55 -19.06
CA ILE A 899 18.92 -15.96 -19.14
C ILE A 899 18.79 -14.43 -19.00
N PRO A 900 19.63 -13.77 -18.16
CA PRO A 900 20.70 -14.32 -17.33
C PRO A 900 20.18 -15.06 -16.09
N ALA A 901 20.72 -16.27 -15.84
CA ALA A 901 20.27 -17.15 -14.76
C ALA A 901 20.53 -16.58 -13.35
N ARG A 902 21.60 -15.78 -13.19
CA ARG A 902 21.96 -15.07 -11.96
C ARG A 902 20.81 -14.24 -11.37
N SER A 903 19.89 -13.76 -12.21
CA SER A 903 18.80 -12.85 -11.81
C SER A 903 17.46 -13.54 -11.52
N HIS A 904 17.39 -14.88 -11.62
CA HIS A 904 16.11 -15.63 -11.64
C HIS A 904 16.15 -16.93 -10.81
N VAL A 905 17.04 -17.02 -9.82
CA VAL A 905 17.37 -18.25 -9.08
C VAL A 905 16.17 -18.79 -8.27
N GLU A 906 15.30 -17.91 -7.81
CA GLU A 906 14.06 -18.22 -7.08
C GLU A 906 13.03 -19.05 -7.87
N ASN A 907 13.19 -19.18 -9.18
CA ASN A 907 12.32 -19.98 -10.05
C ASN A 907 12.71 -21.46 -10.12
N VAL A 908 13.82 -21.86 -9.49
CA VAL A 908 14.25 -23.26 -9.37
C VAL A 908 13.60 -23.89 -8.13
N SER A 909 12.80 -24.95 -8.29
CA SER A 909 12.08 -25.56 -7.15
C SER A 909 12.23 -27.09 -7.10
N VAL A 910 12.85 -27.59 -6.03
CA VAL A 910 13.12 -29.02 -5.83
C VAL A 910 12.01 -29.66 -4.99
N LYS A 911 11.36 -30.70 -5.51
CA LYS A 911 10.23 -31.40 -4.86
C LYS A 911 10.57 -32.85 -4.59
N ILE A 912 10.61 -33.26 -3.32
CA ILE A 912 10.83 -34.66 -2.92
C ILE A 912 9.58 -35.49 -3.23
N ASP A 913 9.79 -36.60 -3.95
CA ASP A 913 8.75 -37.59 -4.26
C ASP A 913 8.04 -38.10 -2.99
N PRO A 914 6.68 -38.05 -2.91
CA PRO A 914 5.93 -38.52 -1.76
C PRO A 914 6.18 -39.98 -1.34
N LYS A 915 6.57 -40.88 -2.27
CA LYS A 915 6.73 -42.33 -1.99
C LYS A 915 7.84 -42.68 -0.99
N TYR A 916 8.66 -41.70 -0.60
CA TYR A 916 9.79 -41.86 0.34
C TYR A 916 9.54 -41.25 1.73
N ARG A 917 8.29 -40.95 2.12
CA ARG A 917 7.95 -40.31 3.42
C ARG A 917 7.47 -41.33 4.47
N PHE A 918 7.78 -41.10 5.74
CA PHE A 918 7.33 -41.97 6.84
C PHE A 918 5.97 -41.58 7.44
N SER A 919 5.49 -40.35 7.20
CA SER A 919 4.13 -39.92 7.53
C SER A 919 3.55 -39.05 6.41
N ASN A 920 2.22 -38.92 6.39
CA ASN A 920 1.49 -37.98 5.53
C ASN A 920 1.45 -36.55 6.10
N ASP A 921 1.98 -36.32 7.30
CA ASP A 921 2.10 -34.99 7.90
C ASP A 921 2.96 -34.04 7.03
N VAL A 922 2.66 -32.74 7.09
CA VAL A 922 3.39 -31.72 6.33
C VAL A 922 4.79 -31.54 6.91
N LEU A 923 5.82 -31.91 6.15
CA LEU A 923 7.23 -31.66 6.46
C LEU A 923 7.49 -30.15 6.61
N THR A 924 7.60 -29.67 7.84
CA THR A 924 7.69 -28.25 8.20
C THR A 924 9.01 -27.55 7.83
N SER A 925 10.04 -28.28 7.38
CA SER A 925 11.42 -27.77 7.30
C SER A 925 12.09 -27.81 5.92
N TYR A 926 11.50 -28.38 4.86
CA TYR A 926 12.20 -28.51 3.57
C TYR A 926 12.21 -27.21 2.77
N THR A 927 13.20 -26.36 3.07
CA THR A 927 13.41 -25.03 2.49
C THR A 927 14.60 -24.97 1.52
N SER A 928 14.84 -26.00 0.70
CA SER A 928 15.69 -25.80 -0.48
C SER A 928 14.95 -24.88 -1.45
N ALA A 929 15.53 -23.72 -1.76
CA ALA A 929 14.95 -22.63 -2.56
C ALA A 929 13.66 -21.96 -2.03
N LYS A 930 12.91 -22.52 -1.07
CA LYS A 930 11.79 -21.79 -0.44
C LYS A 930 12.30 -20.80 0.62
N LEU A 931 12.44 -19.54 0.20
CA LEU A 931 12.91 -18.39 0.99
C LEU A 931 12.30 -18.30 2.41
N VAL A 932 13.08 -18.68 3.42
CA VAL A 932 12.98 -18.10 4.77
C VAL A 932 13.90 -16.87 4.82
N SER A 933 13.30 -15.68 4.82
CA SER A 933 13.97 -14.40 4.58
C SER A 933 15.22 -14.18 5.43
N GLY A 934 16.36 -13.91 4.78
CA GLY A 934 17.59 -13.42 5.43
C GLY A 934 18.43 -14.48 6.16
N GLY A 935 18.03 -15.75 6.19
CA GLY A 935 18.80 -16.81 6.84
C GLY A 935 19.92 -17.39 5.98
N ALA A 936 21.01 -17.85 6.61
CA ALA A 936 21.92 -18.80 6.00
C ALA A 936 21.31 -20.22 6.01
N ASN A 937 21.74 -21.09 5.09
CA ASN A 937 21.30 -22.49 5.04
C ASN A 937 21.41 -23.17 6.42
N LYS A 938 20.34 -23.87 6.83
CA LYS A 938 20.15 -24.47 8.17
C LYS A 938 20.38 -25.98 8.17
N THR A 939 20.75 -26.53 9.32
CA THR A 939 20.66 -27.96 9.63
C THR A 939 19.20 -28.40 9.80
N GLY A 940 18.91 -29.68 9.60
CA GLY A 940 17.57 -30.25 9.73
C GLY A 940 16.57 -29.82 8.67
N SER A 941 17.04 -29.31 7.53
CA SER A 941 16.20 -28.94 6.39
C SER A 941 15.51 -30.16 5.77
N CYS A 942 16.11 -31.35 5.82
CA CYS A 942 15.47 -32.60 5.43
C CYS A 942 15.53 -33.62 6.57
N PHE A 943 14.40 -34.27 6.86
CA PHE A 943 14.24 -35.38 7.79
C PHE A 943 12.90 -36.08 7.52
N ASN A 944 12.60 -37.16 8.25
CA ASN A 944 11.33 -37.91 8.18
C ASN A 944 11.03 -38.50 6.77
N VAL A 945 12.09 -38.85 6.04
CA VAL A 945 12.06 -39.56 4.75
C VAL A 945 12.99 -40.76 4.78
N SER A 946 12.74 -41.79 3.96
CA SER A 946 13.47 -43.07 3.97
C SER A 946 14.99 -42.93 3.78
N CYS A 947 15.43 -41.89 3.06
CA CYS A 947 16.85 -41.60 2.84
C CYS A 947 17.48 -40.76 3.96
N HIS A 948 16.67 -40.06 4.76
CA HIS A 948 17.08 -39.17 5.86
C HIS A 948 16.12 -39.33 7.05
N PHE A 949 16.32 -40.40 7.82
CA PHE A 949 15.56 -40.68 9.05
C PHE A 949 15.90 -39.73 10.20
N ALA A 950 17.00 -38.99 10.09
CA ALA A 950 17.46 -37.98 11.04
C ALA A 950 17.71 -36.62 10.35
N PRO A 951 17.69 -35.49 11.09
CA PRO A 951 17.99 -34.15 10.58
C PRO A 951 19.29 -34.06 9.77
N THR A 952 19.21 -33.59 8.52
CA THR A 952 20.39 -33.43 7.65
C THR A 952 21.40 -32.40 8.17
N PRO A 953 22.70 -32.58 7.89
CA PRO A 953 23.68 -31.52 8.04
C PRO A 953 23.41 -30.38 7.04
N LYS A 954 24.03 -29.22 7.26
CA LYS A 954 24.09 -28.13 6.28
C LYS A 954 24.97 -28.56 5.10
N TRP A 955 24.66 -28.16 3.86
CA TRP A 955 25.34 -28.65 2.64
C TRP A 955 26.26 -27.63 1.95
N SER A 956 25.93 -26.33 1.97
CA SER A 956 26.86 -25.24 1.60
C SER A 956 26.93 -24.19 2.71
N THR A 957 28.06 -23.48 2.79
CA THR A 957 28.24 -22.30 3.65
C THR A 957 27.47 -21.08 3.16
N GLU A 958 27.27 -20.96 1.85
CA GLU A 958 26.63 -19.81 1.20
C GLU A 958 25.09 -19.82 1.33
N ARG A 959 24.48 -18.82 0.70
CA ARG A 959 23.03 -18.53 0.73
C ARG A 959 22.29 -19.49 -0.19
#